data_AF-A0A954TYW4-F1
#
_entry.id   AF-A0A954TYW4-F1
#
_cell.length_a   1.000
_cell.length_b   1.000
_cell.length_c   1.000
_cell.angle_alpha   90.00
_cell.angle_beta   90.00
_cell.angle_gamma   90.00
#
_symmetry.space_group_name_H-M   'P 1'
#
loop_
_entity.id
_entity.type
_entity.pdbx_description
1 polymer ?
#
loop_
_entity_poly.entity_id
_entity_poly.type
_entity_poly.pdbx_seq_one_letter_code
_entity_poly.pdbx_strand_id
1 'polypeptide(L)'
;MIFVSLCSALLLAAVDESVFQEGVRSTESQSAEVQATQFHVPPGFEVQLVAAEPDLQKPMNLAFDGRGRLWVSGSIEYPWAAQGEGRDTIKVLEDTNGDGRADRISTFADRLNIPMGLYPYRDGVIAYTVSEIVFLRDTDHDGKADRREVLYGPLDSPVDTHGMQNAFRRGPDGWLYINHGFANRTTIRGGDGSSIQLHSGNTYRVRLDGSRVEQYSWGQVNPFGSEFTEWGDLVTADCHSKPLTLAMPGAYYSSFGKPHDGLGYAPELMSHHHGSTGLAGVAYYSSGNWPEEYRRNILVGNVVTSRIHRDHLEFTGATAAAVEMPDFLTCDDPWFRPVDLRFGPDGALYIADFYNRIIGHYEVPLTHPGRDRTSGRIWRVVYRGKANAFGQKEHPPSLQHASAQELIEATASPILARQSLAADQLTDRIGEAGVPLLRKVLASNNSDEANESRRLWARWVLHRLGKLTAADRLAALEQESSVRGQLHALRLLTAAAELTTAERGLLVERLQDPRANVQRIAAEAAAAHPHPDQVRALLDTLSAVPPTDVALRHMLRIALRNHMRQDVNMAAIQAMELSATDEESLMSVSLAVPTAPVAAWMLDRLQRPDAVPRDEAHLGELIQHIVRYAPTERVADVVGFARAASRHDVAKAVALFQSLRGERPLTNDTRSVLLREWGGELVSQLVQTIETSGPQWHASGDVDWQFETRTARDGQKGQYLSSLPSGETLTGSLISSPFAAPRELRFFLCGHRGDPNQIASPPGDRTDDIQRVVEEDTYVQLIDAETGRVLHRAFPPRNDMAVEVRWDCVELAGRSVQFELVDRCRATAYAWLAVARMSGPLDSTLTYTPSMIGGWQQTVAELSVLLNQSERIPVLRKWVTQGSTAAARGAAAMSVAQLSNQPLQLVAASL
;
A
#
# COMPACT_ATOMS: atom_id res chain seq x y z
N MET A 1 -30.39 -46.95 -47.13
CA MET A 1 -29.02 -46.78 -47.68
C MET A 1 -28.82 -45.31 -48.02
N ILE A 2 -27.98 -44.66 -47.21
CA ILE A 2 -27.01 -43.58 -47.49
C ILE A 2 -27.37 -42.53 -48.55
N PHE A 3 -27.51 -41.28 -48.08
CA PHE A 3 -26.89 -40.10 -48.69
C PHE A 3 -26.29 -39.25 -47.55
N VAL A 4 -24.98 -39.03 -47.58
CA VAL A 4 -24.22 -38.19 -46.64
C VAL A 4 -23.79 -36.92 -47.37
N SER A 5 -24.07 -35.77 -46.77
CA SER A 5 -23.67 -34.44 -47.21
C SER A 5 -22.45 -33.96 -46.41
N LEU A 6 -21.57 -33.22 -47.08
CA LEU A 6 -20.32 -32.63 -46.59
C LEU A 6 -20.54 -31.73 -45.35
N CYS A 7 -19.76 -32.00 -44.29
CA CYS A 7 -19.37 -31.01 -43.29
C CYS A 7 -17.87 -30.73 -43.45
N SER A 8 -17.52 -29.52 -43.87
CA SER A 8 -16.14 -29.01 -43.79
C SER A 8 -15.89 -28.48 -42.38
N ALA A 9 -14.98 -29.12 -41.66
CA ALA A 9 -14.50 -28.70 -40.34
C ALA A 9 -13.56 -27.49 -40.49
N LEU A 10 -13.97 -26.34 -39.94
CA LEU A 10 -13.06 -25.25 -39.57
C LEU A 10 -12.34 -25.68 -38.29
N LEU A 11 -11.06 -26.02 -38.39
CA LEU A 11 -10.15 -26.08 -37.25
C LEU A 11 -9.89 -24.64 -36.79
N LEU A 12 -10.46 -24.26 -35.65
CA LEU A 12 -9.99 -23.10 -34.87
C LEU A 12 -8.57 -23.42 -34.40
N ALA A 13 -7.58 -22.72 -34.95
CA ALA A 13 -6.23 -22.74 -34.39
C ALA A 13 -6.31 -22.04 -33.01
N ALA A 14 -5.97 -22.77 -31.94
CA ALA A 14 -5.84 -22.16 -30.62
C ALA A 14 -4.71 -21.11 -30.65
N VAL A 15 -4.95 -19.94 -30.06
CA VAL A 15 -3.93 -18.90 -29.88
C VAL A 15 -2.85 -19.42 -28.94
N ASP A 16 -1.59 -19.14 -29.26
CA ASP A 16 -0.47 -19.43 -28.38
C ASP A 16 -0.47 -18.46 -27.18
N GLU A 17 -0.89 -18.95 -26.01
CA GLU A 17 -0.95 -18.17 -24.76
C GLU A 17 0.41 -17.57 -24.35
N SER A 18 1.53 -18.11 -24.85
CA SER A 18 2.86 -17.57 -24.54
C SER A 18 3.06 -16.14 -25.05
N VAL A 19 2.36 -15.75 -26.12
CA VAL A 19 2.46 -14.39 -26.70
C VAL A 19 1.98 -13.33 -25.71
N PHE A 20 1.02 -13.64 -24.83
CA PHE A 20 0.53 -12.72 -23.80
C PHE A 20 1.52 -12.51 -22.64
N GLN A 21 2.56 -13.34 -22.54
CA GLN A 21 3.63 -13.20 -21.54
C GLN A 21 4.83 -12.39 -22.04
N GLU A 22 4.89 -12.09 -23.35
CA GLU A 22 6.00 -11.31 -23.93
C GLU A 22 5.96 -9.83 -23.51
N GLY A 23 7.07 -9.25 -23.05
CA GLY A 23 7.11 -7.80 -22.76
C GLY A 23 6.90 -6.90 -24.01
N VAL A 24 7.12 -7.46 -25.19
CA VAL A 24 6.86 -6.84 -26.49
C VAL A 24 6.21 -7.89 -27.40
N ARG A 25 4.95 -7.65 -27.82
CA ARG A 25 4.26 -8.57 -28.73
C ARG A 25 5.01 -8.70 -30.05
N SER A 26 5.23 -9.93 -30.46
CA SER A 26 5.86 -10.30 -31.73
C SER A 26 4.94 -10.16 -32.95
N THR A 27 3.62 -10.04 -32.75
CA THR A 27 2.63 -9.88 -33.82
C THR A 27 2.56 -8.44 -34.36
N GLU A 28 2.09 -8.30 -35.59
CA GLU A 28 1.79 -7.00 -36.21
C GLU A 28 0.41 -6.48 -35.81
N SER A 29 0.22 -5.15 -35.91
CA SER A 29 -1.08 -4.52 -35.71
C SER A 29 -2.11 -5.01 -36.73
N GLN A 30 -3.34 -5.19 -36.29
CA GLN A 30 -4.48 -5.61 -37.13
C GLN A 30 -5.47 -4.46 -37.31
N SER A 31 -6.43 -4.56 -38.22
CA SER A 31 -7.51 -3.56 -38.32
C SER A 31 -8.55 -3.76 -37.20
N ALA A 32 -9.36 -2.73 -36.94
CA ALA A 32 -10.44 -2.83 -35.95
C ALA A 32 -11.45 -3.93 -36.33
N GLU A 33 -11.77 -4.10 -37.62
CA GLU A 33 -12.68 -5.14 -38.10
C GLU A 33 -12.13 -6.55 -37.84
N VAL A 34 -10.82 -6.75 -37.96
CA VAL A 34 -10.17 -8.05 -37.70
C VAL A 34 -10.13 -8.33 -36.19
N GLN A 35 -9.78 -7.34 -35.37
CA GLN A 35 -9.81 -7.47 -33.91
C GLN A 35 -11.24 -7.74 -33.39
N ALA A 36 -12.27 -7.13 -33.99
CA ALA A 36 -13.66 -7.34 -33.60
C ALA A 36 -14.09 -8.82 -33.66
N THR A 37 -13.52 -9.59 -34.59
CA THR A 37 -13.81 -11.04 -34.75
C THR A 37 -13.09 -11.92 -33.72
N GLN A 38 -12.20 -11.34 -32.92
CA GLN A 38 -11.33 -12.04 -31.97
C GLN A 38 -11.75 -11.83 -30.51
N PHE A 39 -12.85 -11.10 -30.27
CA PHE A 39 -13.43 -10.98 -28.94
C PHE A 39 -14.31 -12.17 -28.61
N HIS A 40 -14.10 -12.71 -27.42
CA HIS A 40 -14.93 -13.75 -26.84
C HIS A 40 -15.63 -13.18 -25.61
N VAL A 41 -16.96 -13.25 -25.61
CA VAL A 41 -17.82 -12.76 -24.52
C VAL A 41 -18.89 -13.81 -24.18
N PRO A 42 -19.47 -13.78 -22.96
CA PRO A 42 -20.50 -14.71 -22.57
C PRO A 42 -21.74 -14.67 -23.49
N PRO A 43 -22.53 -15.75 -23.56
CA PRO A 43 -23.71 -15.82 -24.41
C PRO A 43 -24.69 -14.67 -24.18
N GLY A 44 -25.12 -14.05 -25.29
CA GLY A 44 -26.06 -12.92 -25.29
C GLY A 44 -25.38 -11.56 -25.21
N PHE A 45 -24.07 -11.49 -24.99
CA PHE A 45 -23.31 -10.25 -25.14
C PHE A 45 -22.78 -10.08 -26.56
N GLU A 46 -22.61 -8.83 -26.97
CA GLU A 46 -22.10 -8.43 -28.27
C GLU A 46 -21.11 -7.27 -28.07
N VAL A 47 -19.93 -7.35 -28.70
CA VAL A 47 -18.93 -6.28 -28.73
C VAL A 47 -19.09 -5.49 -30.03
N GLN A 48 -19.17 -4.16 -29.92
CA GLN A 48 -19.38 -3.25 -31.05
C GLN A 48 -18.31 -2.17 -31.08
N LEU A 49 -17.85 -1.81 -32.28
CA LEU A 49 -16.87 -0.73 -32.46
C LEU A 49 -17.56 0.64 -32.34
N VAL A 50 -17.07 1.49 -31.45
CA VAL A 50 -17.56 2.87 -31.30
C VAL A 50 -16.72 3.82 -32.13
N ALA A 51 -15.39 3.76 -32.00
CA ALA A 51 -14.43 4.57 -32.74
C ALA A 51 -13.05 3.88 -32.77
N ALA A 52 -12.24 4.17 -33.77
CA ALA A 52 -10.88 3.67 -33.92
C ALA A 52 -9.96 4.72 -34.55
N GLU A 53 -8.67 4.44 -34.61
CA GLU A 53 -7.73 5.14 -35.48
C GLU A 53 -8.22 5.19 -36.95
N PRO A 54 -7.97 6.29 -37.71
CA PRO A 54 -7.21 7.48 -37.33
C PRO A 54 -8.03 8.57 -36.61
N ASP A 55 -9.33 8.39 -36.40
CA ASP A 55 -10.19 9.42 -35.78
C ASP A 55 -9.88 9.62 -34.28
N LEU A 56 -9.37 8.56 -33.66
CA LEU A 56 -8.86 8.51 -32.29
C LEU A 56 -7.35 8.18 -32.30
N GLN A 57 -6.65 8.62 -31.25
CA GLN A 57 -5.27 8.21 -30.95
C GLN A 57 -5.33 7.16 -29.81
N LYS A 58 -4.38 7.16 -28.88
CA LYS A 58 -4.42 6.28 -27.70
C LYS A 58 -5.40 6.79 -26.64
N PRO A 59 -6.57 6.16 -26.46
CA PRO A 59 -7.49 6.56 -25.41
C PRO A 59 -6.91 6.21 -24.03
N MET A 60 -7.08 7.10 -23.06
CA MET A 60 -6.60 6.88 -21.69
C MET A 60 -7.74 6.82 -20.68
N ASN A 61 -8.71 7.74 -20.76
CA ASN A 61 -9.83 7.79 -19.83
C ASN A 61 -11.14 8.11 -20.54
N LEU A 62 -12.23 7.59 -19.98
CA LEU A 62 -13.59 7.74 -20.48
C LEU A 62 -14.48 8.44 -19.45
N ALA A 63 -15.36 9.32 -19.94
CA ALA A 63 -16.46 9.86 -19.14
C ALA A 63 -17.67 10.22 -20.02
N PHE A 64 -18.86 10.24 -19.43
CA PHE A 64 -20.08 10.65 -20.12
C PHE A 64 -20.57 12.00 -19.61
N ASP A 65 -21.20 12.78 -20.48
CA ASP A 65 -21.94 13.98 -20.09
C ASP A 65 -23.46 13.77 -20.05
N GLY A 66 -24.20 14.80 -19.64
CA GLY A 66 -25.66 14.77 -19.58
C GLY A 66 -26.36 14.63 -20.94
N ARG A 67 -25.65 14.79 -22.08
CA ARG A 67 -26.20 14.51 -23.41
C ARG A 67 -26.09 13.04 -23.80
N GLY A 68 -25.28 12.27 -23.08
CA GLY A 68 -24.90 10.91 -23.45
C GLY A 68 -23.70 10.84 -24.39
N ARG A 69 -22.98 11.95 -24.59
CA ARG A 69 -21.74 11.94 -25.39
C ARG A 69 -20.59 11.34 -24.58
N LEU A 70 -19.71 10.62 -25.27
CA LEU A 70 -18.51 10.04 -24.67
C LEU A 70 -17.33 11.01 -24.83
N TRP A 71 -16.72 11.38 -23.71
CA TRP A 71 -15.51 12.19 -23.63
C TRP A 71 -14.30 11.30 -23.43
N VAL A 72 -13.27 11.50 -24.26
CA VAL A 72 -12.08 10.64 -24.32
C VAL A 72 -10.82 11.49 -24.28
N SER A 73 -9.92 11.23 -23.33
CA SER A 73 -8.56 11.76 -23.39
C SER A 73 -7.70 10.89 -24.30
N GLY A 74 -6.96 11.52 -25.19
CA GLY A 74 -6.05 10.86 -26.13
C GLY A 74 -4.63 11.39 -25.97
N SER A 75 -3.63 10.50 -26.01
CA SER A 75 -2.22 10.91 -25.91
C SER A 75 -1.34 10.36 -27.04
N ILE A 76 -0.54 11.24 -27.63
CA ILE A 76 0.62 10.91 -28.45
C ILE A 76 1.94 11.14 -27.71
N GLU A 77 1.93 11.97 -26.66
CA GLU A 77 3.13 12.27 -25.87
C GLU A 77 3.53 11.08 -24.98
N TYR A 78 2.55 10.36 -24.41
CA TYR A 78 2.81 9.22 -23.54
C TYR A 78 3.72 8.17 -24.24
N PRO A 79 4.82 7.72 -23.59
CA PRO A 79 5.15 7.90 -22.17
C PRO A 79 6.04 9.11 -21.79
N TRP A 80 6.32 10.06 -22.70
CA TRP A 80 7.13 11.25 -22.37
C TRP A 80 6.29 12.50 -22.28
N ALA A 81 6.36 13.18 -21.14
CA ALA A 81 5.80 14.50 -21.05
C ALA A 81 6.49 15.45 -22.04
N ALA A 82 5.70 16.27 -22.73
CA ALA A 82 6.24 17.32 -23.59
C ALA A 82 7.01 18.37 -22.76
N GLN A 83 8.09 18.90 -23.32
CA GLN A 83 8.83 20.04 -22.74
C GLN A 83 8.09 21.34 -23.12
N GLY A 84 6.95 21.61 -22.47
CA GLY A 84 6.07 22.74 -22.77
C GLY A 84 4.62 22.31 -23.04
N GLU A 85 3.95 23.02 -23.95
CA GLU A 85 2.64 22.60 -24.48
C GLU A 85 2.80 21.23 -25.18
N GLY A 86 1.99 20.25 -24.78
CA GLY A 86 1.93 18.97 -25.48
C GLY A 86 1.01 19.04 -26.69
N ARG A 87 0.78 17.90 -27.34
CA ARG A 87 -0.12 17.77 -28.52
C ARG A 87 -1.31 16.86 -28.25
N ASP A 88 -1.52 16.52 -26.99
CA ASP A 88 -2.58 15.62 -26.57
C ASP A 88 -3.93 16.33 -26.59
N THR A 89 -5.00 15.53 -26.69
CA THR A 89 -6.34 16.04 -26.95
C THR A 89 -7.37 15.46 -26.01
N ILE A 90 -8.48 16.19 -25.86
CA ILE A 90 -9.74 15.64 -25.36
C ILE A 90 -10.74 15.71 -26.51
N LYS A 91 -11.30 14.55 -26.87
CA LYS A 91 -12.28 14.40 -27.94
C LYS A 91 -13.66 14.08 -27.36
N VAL A 92 -14.70 14.50 -28.08
CA VAL A 92 -16.10 14.20 -27.78
C VAL A 92 -16.66 13.38 -28.93
N LEU A 93 -17.20 12.22 -28.61
CA LEU A 93 -17.77 11.23 -29.52
C LEU A 93 -19.29 11.23 -29.31
N GLU A 94 -20.03 11.38 -30.40
CA GLU A 94 -21.48 11.39 -30.43
C GLU A 94 -21.96 10.38 -31.48
N ASP A 95 -22.93 9.56 -31.08
CA ASP A 95 -23.71 8.66 -31.93
C ASP A 95 -25.07 9.35 -32.13
N THR A 96 -25.29 9.95 -33.31
CA THR A 96 -26.50 10.74 -33.60
C THR A 96 -27.60 9.93 -34.25
N ASN A 97 -27.27 8.79 -34.86
CA ASN A 97 -28.22 7.90 -35.55
C ASN A 97 -28.66 6.71 -34.69
N GLY A 98 -27.91 6.43 -33.64
CA GLY A 98 -28.17 5.43 -32.65
C GLY A 98 -27.70 4.01 -32.95
N ASP A 99 -26.77 3.82 -33.87
CA ASP A 99 -26.30 2.49 -34.27
C ASP A 99 -25.17 1.92 -33.37
N GLY A 100 -24.75 2.68 -32.36
CA GLY A 100 -23.68 2.34 -31.43
C GLY A 100 -22.28 2.77 -31.89
N ARG A 101 -22.14 3.32 -33.11
CA ARG A 101 -20.90 3.88 -33.64
C ARG A 101 -20.94 5.40 -33.55
N ALA A 102 -19.81 6.01 -33.20
CA ALA A 102 -19.70 7.47 -33.24
C ALA A 102 -19.68 7.94 -34.70
N ASP A 103 -20.69 8.72 -35.10
CA ASP A 103 -20.75 9.36 -36.43
C ASP A 103 -20.20 10.80 -36.41
N ARG A 104 -20.05 11.38 -35.21
CA ARG A 104 -19.48 12.70 -34.99
C ARG A 104 -18.41 12.65 -33.91
N ILE A 105 -17.18 12.97 -34.33
CA ILE A 105 -16.01 13.03 -33.45
C ILE A 105 -15.40 14.43 -33.57
N SER A 106 -15.37 15.17 -32.47
CA SER A 106 -14.83 16.54 -32.40
C SER A 106 -13.73 16.66 -31.36
N THR A 107 -12.63 17.34 -31.69
CA THR A 107 -11.63 17.76 -30.71
C THR A 107 -12.19 18.94 -29.91
N PHE A 108 -12.46 18.71 -28.63
CA PHE A 108 -12.93 19.76 -27.71
C PHE A 108 -11.77 20.60 -27.18
N ALA A 109 -10.70 19.94 -26.76
CA ALA A 109 -9.47 20.61 -26.30
C ALA A 109 -8.24 19.97 -26.92
N ASP A 110 -7.23 20.79 -27.18
CA ASP A 110 -5.91 20.41 -27.66
C ASP A 110 -4.81 21.06 -26.81
N ARG A 111 -3.55 20.85 -27.22
CA ARG A 111 -2.36 21.39 -26.57
C ARG A 111 -2.18 20.95 -25.12
N LEU A 112 -2.71 19.77 -24.79
CA LEU A 112 -2.57 19.16 -23.46
C LEU A 112 -1.31 18.29 -23.40
N ASN A 113 -0.85 18.02 -22.18
CA ASN A 113 0.30 17.17 -21.92
C ASN A 113 -0.14 16.00 -21.03
N ILE A 114 -0.27 14.82 -21.62
CA ILE A 114 -0.70 13.55 -21.03
C ILE A 114 -1.93 13.71 -20.10
N PRO A 115 -3.12 14.02 -20.65
CA PRO A 115 -4.33 14.28 -19.87
C PRO A 115 -4.95 13.00 -19.29
N MET A 116 -4.31 12.40 -18.28
CA MET A 116 -4.69 11.13 -17.64
C MET A 116 -5.89 11.22 -16.67
N GLY A 117 -6.79 12.18 -16.85
CA GLY A 117 -8.00 12.29 -16.04
C GLY A 117 -8.90 13.37 -16.58
N LEU A 118 -10.19 13.07 -16.71
CA LEU A 118 -11.18 14.02 -17.20
C LEU A 118 -12.55 13.79 -16.57
N TYR A 119 -13.32 14.86 -16.39
CA TYR A 119 -14.69 14.84 -15.92
C TYR A 119 -15.49 15.97 -16.58
N PRO A 120 -16.47 15.67 -17.45
CA PRO A 120 -17.33 16.67 -18.08
C PRO A 120 -18.10 17.45 -17.01
N TYR A 121 -18.03 18.77 -17.06
CA TYR A 121 -18.59 19.65 -16.05
C TYR A 121 -19.15 20.93 -16.70
N ARG A 122 -20.44 21.18 -16.49
CA ARG A 122 -21.17 22.35 -17.04
C ARG A 122 -20.95 22.51 -18.56
N ASP A 123 -20.29 23.59 -18.96
CA ASP A 123 -19.98 24.02 -20.32
C ASP A 123 -18.59 23.52 -20.79
N GLY A 124 -18.01 22.52 -20.13
CA GLY A 124 -16.73 21.98 -20.55
C GLY A 124 -16.27 20.75 -19.77
N VAL A 125 -14.98 20.70 -19.44
CA VAL A 125 -14.34 19.54 -18.81
C VAL A 125 -13.29 19.97 -17.78
N ILE A 126 -13.34 19.34 -16.60
CA ILE A 126 -12.24 19.38 -15.65
C ILE A 126 -11.27 18.27 -16.03
N ALA A 127 -10.02 18.60 -16.30
CA ALA A 127 -9.02 17.64 -16.75
C ALA A 127 -7.68 17.85 -16.05
N TYR A 128 -6.95 16.76 -15.91
CA TYR A 128 -5.52 16.81 -15.64
C TYR A 128 -4.76 17.13 -16.92
N THR A 129 -3.70 17.92 -16.80
CA THR A 129 -2.59 18.02 -17.76
C THR A 129 -1.33 18.13 -16.93
N VAL A 130 -0.18 17.66 -17.40
CA VAL A 130 1.06 17.68 -16.61
C VAL A 130 1.24 19.04 -15.90
N SER A 131 1.42 18.95 -14.58
CA SER A 131 1.51 20.04 -13.59
C SER A 131 0.23 20.79 -13.18
N GLU A 132 -0.96 20.53 -13.73
CA GLU A 132 -2.19 21.28 -13.37
C GLU A 132 -3.48 20.44 -13.48
N ILE A 133 -4.46 20.75 -12.62
CA ILE A 133 -5.87 20.38 -12.85
C ILE A 133 -6.59 21.65 -13.31
N VAL A 134 -7.17 21.58 -14.50
CA VAL A 134 -7.75 22.73 -15.20
C VAL A 134 -9.23 22.52 -15.50
N PHE A 135 -9.99 23.60 -15.58
CA PHE A 135 -11.31 23.64 -16.18
C PHE A 135 -11.22 24.29 -17.56
N LEU A 136 -11.49 23.51 -18.60
CA LEU A 136 -11.51 23.92 -20.00
C LEU A 136 -12.95 24.10 -20.42
N ARG A 137 -13.32 25.29 -20.91
CA ARG A 137 -14.70 25.71 -21.11
C ARG A 137 -14.97 26.18 -22.53
N ASP A 138 -16.17 25.87 -23.01
CA ASP A 138 -16.76 26.33 -24.25
C ASP A 138 -17.83 27.38 -23.93
N THR A 139 -17.40 28.65 -23.89
CA THR A 139 -18.21 29.79 -23.45
C THR A 139 -19.03 30.42 -24.59
N ASP A 140 -18.68 30.14 -25.84
CA ASP A 140 -19.45 30.54 -27.03
C ASP A 140 -20.32 29.43 -27.64
N HIS A 141 -20.22 28.21 -27.11
CA HIS A 141 -20.99 27.02 -27.48
C HIS A 141 -20.71 26.49 -28.89
N ASP A 142 -19.49 26.67 -29.41
CA ASP A 142 -19.06 26.15 -30.71
C ASP A 142 -18.58 24.68 -30.68
N GLY A 143 -18.49 24.09 -29.48
CA GLY A 143 -18.01 22.73 -29.25
C GLY A 143 -16.51 22.61 -29.00
N LYS A 144 -15.80 23.73 -28.78
CA LYS A 144 -14.36 23.78 -28.46
C LYS A 144 -14.09 24.61 -27.22
N ALA A 145 -13.01 24.28 -26.53
CA ALA A 145 -12.57 25.05 -25.38
C ALA A 145 -11.95 26.39 -25.81
N ASP A 146 -12.55 27.50 -25.39
CA ASP A 146 -12.05 28.86 -25.58
C ASP A 146 -11.45 29.47 -24.31
N ARG A 147 -11.75 28.89 -23.14
CA ARG A 147 -11.28 29.40 -21.83
C ARG A 147 -10.66 28.29 -20.99
N ARG A 148 -9.53 28.62 -20.36
CA ARG A 148 -8.76 27.75 -19.47
C ARG A 148 -8.65 28.38 -18.08
N GLU A 149 -9.11 27.67 -17.07
CA GLU A 149 -9.01 28.07 -15.67
C GLU A 149 -8.18 27.04 -14.90
N VAL A 150 -7.14 27.46 -14.19
CA VAL A 150 -6.37 26.55 -13.32
C VAL A 150 -7.11 26.42 -12.00
N LEU A 151 -7.57 25.21 -11.67
CA LEU A 151 -8.25 24.93 -10.41
C LEU A 151 -7.27 24.52 -9.32
N TYR A 152 -6.30 23.67 -9.65
CA TYR A 152 -5.25 23.23 -8.74
C TYR A 152 -3.91 23.21 -9.46
N GLY A 153 -2.91 23.89 -8.90
CA GLY A 153 -1.55 23.94 -9.44
C GLY A 153 -0.74 25.09 -8.85
N PRO A 154 0.57 25.16 -9.15
CA PRO A 154 1.34 24.15 -9.87
C PRO A 154 1.49 22.86 -9.06
N LEU A 155 1.32 21.72 -9.72
CA LEU A 155 1.62 20.39 -9.21
C LEU A 155 3.04 20.01 -9.61
N ASP A 156 3.68 19.19 -8.78
CA ASP A 156 5.04 18.70 -9.02
C ASP A 156 5.14 17.96 -10.37
N SER A 157 6.25 18.18 -11.08
CA SER A 157 6.52 17.50 -12.36
C SER A 157 6.66 16.00 -12.13
N PRO A 158 6.11 15.16 -13.03
CA PRO A 158 6.14 13.73 -12.85
C PRO A 158 7.58 13.20 -12.93
N VAL A 159 7.94 12.37 -11.97
CA VAL A 159 9.10 11.48 -12.06
C VAL A 159 8.75 10.28 -12.93
N ASP A 160 7.50 9.83 -12.85
CA ASP A 160 6.94 8.75 -13.64
C ASP A 160 5.60 9.19 -14.24
N THR A 161 5.46 9.06 -15.55
CA THR A 161 4.26 9.46 -16.31
C THR A 161 3.13 8.42 -16.27
N HIS A 162 3.36 7.24 -15.70
CA HIS A 162 2.36 6.19 -15.51
C HIS A 162 1.61 6.36 -14.18
N GLY A 163 2.24 7.00 -13.20
CA GLY A 163 1.69 7.25 -11.86
C GLY A 163 1.06 8.62 -11.60
N MET A 164 0.51 9.32 -12.60
CA MET A 164 0.00 10.69 -12.40
C MET A 164 -1.45 10.74 -11.90
N GLN A 165 -2.02 11.94 -11.85
CA GLN A 165 -3.40 12.19 -11.43
C GLN A 165 -4.38 11.50 -12.38
N ASN A 166 -5.21 10.58 -11.89
CA ASN A 166 -6.10 9.80 -12.75
C ASN A 166 -7.46 9.43 -12.13
N ALA A 167 -8.28 8.73 -12.93
CA ALA A 167 -9.56 8.15 -12.52
C ALA A 167 -10.52 9.15 -11.85
N PHE A 168 -10.79 10.26 -12.53
CA PHE A 168 -11.66 11.32 -12.03
C PHE A 168 -13.10 10.80 -11.90
N ARG A 169 -13.63 10.75 -10.68
CA ARG A 169 -15.01 10.29 -10.38
C ARG A 169 -15.71 11.22 -9.40
N ARG A 170 -16.89 11.75 -9.77
CA ARG A 170 -17.68 12.57 -8.85
C ARG A 170 -18.51 11.68 -7.93
N GLY A 171 -18.34 11.84 -6.62
CA GLY A 171 -19.11 11.12 -5.62
C GLY A 171 -20.53 11.67 -5.43
N PRO A 172 -21.44 10.94 -4.75
CA PRO A 172 -22.77 11.43 -4.38
C PRO A 172 -22.73 12.73 -3.57
N ASP A 173 -21.67 12.96 -2.80
CA ASP A 173 -21.38 14.19 -2.04
C ASP A 173 -21.03 15.41 -2.91
N GLY A 174 -20.79 15.21 -4.20
CA GLY A 174 -20.45 16.23 -5.17
C GLY A 174 -18.96 16.59 -5.22
N TRP A 175 -18.10 15.88 -4.48
CA TRP A 175 -16.65 16.00 -4.59
C TRP A 175 -16.12 15.18 -5.77
N LEU A 176 -15.01 15.62 -6.35
CA LEU A 176 -14.29 14.88 -7.38
C LEU A 176 -13.16 14.07 -6.74
N TYR A 177 -13.25 12.75 -6.81
CA TYR A 177 -12.26 11.81 -6.31
C TYR A 177 -11.23 11.52 -7.38
N ILE A 178 -9.96 11.51 -6.98
CA ILE A 178 -8.79 11.42 -7.86
C ILE A 178 -7.76 10.48 -7.25
N ASN A 179 -7.14 9.66 -8.09
CA ASN A 179 -6.04 8.80 -7.71
C ASN A 179 -4.70 9.43 -8.08
N HIS A 180 -3.68 9.14 -7.27
CA HIS A 180 -2.28 9.52 -7.49
C HIS A 180 -1.37 8.31 -7.34
N GLY A 181 -0.50 8.12 -8.32
CA GLY A 181 0.16 6.85 -8.59
C GLY A 181 1.68 6.85 -8.43
N PHE A 182 2.30 5.79 -8.94
CA PHE A 182 3.68 5.39 -8.67
C PHE A 182 4.75 6.48 -8.82
N ALA A 183 5.77 6.40 -7.95
CA ALA A 183 6.99 7.23 -7.90
C ALA A 183 6.83 8.75 -7.78
N ASN A 184 5.63 9.29 -7.95
CA ASN A 184 5.38 10.72 -7.86
C ASN A 184 5.22 11.21 -6.42
N ARG A 185 5.62 12.45 -6.19
CA ARG A 185 5.37 13.22 -4.98
C ARG A 185 4.70 14.51 -5.40
N THR A 186 3.58 14.85 -4.80
CA THR A 186 2.81 16.03 -5.18
C THR A 186 2.29 16.76 -3.95
N THR A 187 2.59 18.05 -3.81
CA THR A 187 1.82 18.92 -2.91
C THR A 187 0.68 19.57 -3.68
N ILE A 188 -0.56 19.38 -3.21
CA ILE A 188 -1.75 20.05 -3.77
C ILE A 188 -2.34 20.99 -2.72
N ARG A 189 -2.89 22.12 -3.17
CA ARG A 189 -3.44 23.19 -2.33
C ARG A 189 -4.80 23.63 -2.87
N GLY A 190 -5.80 23.73 -1.99
CA GLY A 190 -7.09 24.35 -2.32
C GLY A 190 -7.06 25.86 -2.11
N GLY A 191 -7.98 26.57 -2.75
CA GLY A 191 -8.15 28.03 -2.60
C GLY A 191 -8.45 28.49 -1.17
N ASP A 192 -8.97 27.61 -0.31
CA ASP A 192 -9.23 27.86 1.12
C ASP A 192 -7.99 27.68 2.02
N GLY A 193 -6.84 27.35 1.44
CA GLY A 193 -5.58 27.11 2.16
C GLY A 193 -5.39 25.66 2.62
N SER A 194 -6.37 24.78 2.40
CA SER A 194 -6.19 23.32 2.59
C SER A 194 -5.00 22.83 1.75
N SER A 195 -4.23 21.88 2.29
CA SER A 195 -3.09 21.31 1.59
C SER A 195 -2.85 19.88 2.04
N ILE A 196 -2.53 19.01 1.09
CA ILE A 196 -2.14 17.63 1.33
C ILE A 196 -0.87 17.30 0.56
N GLN A 197 -0.13 16.31 1.06
CA GLN A 197 1.04 15.76 0.39
C GLN A 197 0.72 14.34 -0.08
N LEU A 198 0.83 14.15 -1.38
CA LEU A 198 0.63 12.88 -2.04
C LEU A 198 1.98 12.24 -2.31
N HIS A 199 2.07 10.96 -2.03
CA HIS A 199 3.26 10.17 -2.28
C HIS A 199 2.80 8.78 -2.68
N SER A 200 2.72 8.51 -3.99
CA SER A 200 2.40 7.25 -4.67
C SER A 200 1.40 6.32 -3.98
N GLY A 201 0.27 6.06 -4.64
CA GLY A 201 -0.79 5.32 -3.96
C GLY A 201 -1.48 6.24 -2.98
N ASN A 202 -2.28 7.13 -3.53
CA ASN A 202 -3.23 7.91 -2.75
C ASN A 202 -4.53 8.03 -3.53
N THR A 203 -5.63 7.99 -2.80
CA THR A 203 -6.89 8.58 -3.27
C THR A 203 -7.14 9.83 -2.44
N TYR A 204 -7.55 10.90 -3.12
CA TYR A 204 -7.92 12.17 -2.50
C TYR A 204 -9.14 12.74 -3.21
N ARG A 205 -9.71 13.81 -2.67
CA ARG A 205 -10.87 14.48 -3.27
C ARG A 205 -10.70 15.99 -3.31
N VAL A 206 -11.29 16.61 -4.32
CA VAL A 206 -11.26 18.06 -4.56
C VAL A 206 -12.65 18.62 -4.82
N ARG A 207 -12.87 19.88 -4.43
CA ARG A 207 -14.05 20.63 -4.88
C ARG A 207 -13.86 21.02 -6.36
N LEU A 208 -14.95 20.92 -7.12
CA LEU A 208 -15.00 21.21 -8.56
C LEU A 208 -14.69 22.68 -8.90
N ASP A 209 -14.78 23.57 -7.92
CA ASP A 209 -14.52 25.00 -8.04
C ASP A 209 -13.09 25.41 -7.63
N GLY A 210 -12.20 24.46 -7.31
CA GLY A 210 -10.84 24.76 -6.88
C GLY A 210 -10.69 25.13 -5.39
N SER A 211 -11.79 25.19 -4.64
CA SER A 211 -11.76 25.79 -3.29
C SER A 211 -11.06 24.93 -2.25
N ARG A 212 -11.13 23.59 -2.33
CA ARG A 212 -10.70 22.73 -1.21
C ARG A 212 -10.22 21.36 -1.67
N VAL A 213 -9.18 20.88 -1.02
CA VAL A 213 -8.62 19.53 -1.20
C VAL A 213 -8.59 18.76 0.11
N GLU A 214 -8.91 17.47 0.06
CA GLU A 214 -8.91 16.58 1.23
C GLU A 214 -8.30 15.21 0.89
N GLN A 215 -7.49 14.69 1.82
CA GLN A 215 -7.00 13.33 1.74
C GLN A 215 -8.14 12.35 2.00
N TYR A 216 -8.19 11.25 1.24
CA TYR A 216 -9.19 10.19 1.45
C TYR A 216 -8.53 8.91 2.00
N SER A 217 -7.49 8.40 1.33
CA SER A 217 -6.74 7.19 1.76
C SER A 217 -5.24 7.29 1.44
N TRP A 218 -4.45 6.42 2.08
CA TRP A 218 -3.01 6.28 1.86
C TRP A 218 -2.65 4.85 1.47
N GLY A 219 -1.51 4.66 0.79
CA GLY A 219 -1.05 3.33 0.38
C GLY A 219 -1.63 2.92 -0.97
N GLN A 220 -1.55 1.64 -1.37
CA GLN A 220 -1.59 1.25 -2.79
C GLN A 220 -0.29 1.70 -3.50
N VAL A 221 -0.09 1.32 -4.76
CA VAL A 221 1.14 1.67 -5.50
C VAL A 221 0.84 2.62 -6.66
N ASN A 222 -0.03 2.20 -7.56
CA ASN A 222 -0.52 2.94 -8.70
C ASN A 222 -2.01 2.68 -8.96
N PRO A 223 -2.91 3.23 -8.11
CA PRO A 223 -4.34 3.15 -8.36
C PRO A 223 -4.68 3.81 -9.70
N PHE A 224 -5.08 3.00 -10.69
CA PHE A 224 -5.38 3.39 -12.06
C PHE A 224 -6.79 2.92 -12.44
N GLY A 225 -7.79 3.52 -11.81
CA GLY A 225 -9.18 3.17 -11.97
C GLY A 225 -9.94 3.34 -10.67
N SER A 226 -11.13 3.91 -10.76
CA SER A 226 -12.05 4.09 -9.64
C SER A 226 -13.49 3.97 -10.09
N GLU A 227 -14.35 3.41 -9.26
CA GLU A 227 -15.80 3.41 -9.46
C GLU A 227 -16.56 3.42 -8.13
N PHE A 228 -17.71 4.11 -8.10
CA PHE A 228 -18.64 4.05 -6.97
C PHE A 228 -19.64 2.92 -7.14
N THR A 229 -19.87 2.18 -6.05
CA THR A 229 -20.97 1.21 -5.99
C THR A 229 -22.31 1.91 -5.73
N GLU A 230 -23.40 1.17 -5.89
CA GLU A 230 -24.75 1.65 -5.58
C GLU A 230 -24.98 1.97 -4.09
N TRP A 231 -24.05 1.54 -3.21
CA TRP A 231 -24.02 1.84 -1.78
C TRP A 231 -23.18 3.07 -1.43
N GLY A 232 -22.52 3.66 -2.42
CA GLY A 232 -21.61 4.79 -2.27
C GLY A 232 -20.19 4.41 -1.80
N ASP A 233 -19.84 3.13 -1.74
CA ASP A 233 -18.45 2.70 -1.51
C ASP A 233 -17.60 2.95 -2.76
N LEU A 234 -16.35 3.38 -2.56
CA LEU A 234 -15.39 3.62 -3.64
C LEU A 234 -14.49 2.39 -3.81
N VAL A 235 -14.45 1.82 -5.02
CA VAL A 235 -13.54 0.74 -5.39
C VAL A 235 -12.44 1.29 -6.27
N THR A 236 -11.18 0.93 -6.00
CA THR A 236 -10.02 1.31 -6.82
C THR A 236 -9.35 0.06 -7.41
N ALA A 237 -8.84 0.17 -8.64
CA ALA A 237 -7.98 -0.84 -9.25
C ALA A 237 -6.52 -0.38 -9.20
N ASP A 238 -5.61 -1.23 -8.74
CA ASP A 238 -4.20 -0.88 -8.51
C ASP A 238 -3.24 -1.69 -9.40
N CYS A 239 -2.36 -0.96 -10.09
CA CYS A 239 -1.28 -1.50 -10.92
C CYS A 239 -0.02 -1.65 -10.05
N HIS A 240 0.53 -2.86 -9.94
CA HIS A 240 1.68 -3.33 -9.12
C HIS A 240 1.40 -3.84 -7.70
N SER A 241 0.24 -3.58 -7.09
CA SER A 241 -0.07 -4.08 -5.74
C SER A 241 -1.27 -5.04 -5.73
N LYS A 242 -2.04 -5.09 -4.64
CA LYS A 242 -3.26 -5.88 -4.56
C LYS A 242 -4.33 -5.25 -5.45
N PRO A 243 -4.95 -6.00 -6.36
CA PRO A 243 -5.39 -5.34 -7.58
C PRO A 243 -6.75 -4.64 -7.46
N LEU A 244 -7.55 -4.97 -6.45
CA LEU A 244 -8.78 -4.25 -6.11
C LEU A 244 -8.78 -3.87 -4.63
N THR A 245 -9.28 -2.66 -4.34
CA THR A 245 -9.41 -2.13 -2.97
C THR A 245 -10.76 -1.45 -2.79
N LEU A 246 -11.46 -1.75 -1.69
CA LEU A 246 -12.58 -0.92 -1.22
C LEU A 246 -12.01 0.19 -0.35
N ALA A 247 -11.92 1.41 -0.89
CA ALA A 247 -11.26 2.54 -0.29
C ALA A 247 -12.11 3.17 0.83
N MET A 248 -11.61 3.08 2.06
CA MET A 248 -12.23 3.63 3.26
C MET A 248 -11.62 4.98 3.64
N PRO A 249 -12.42 5.98 4.07
CA PRO A 249 -11.87 7.26 4.52
C PRO A 249 -10.95 7.07 5.73
N GLY A 250 -9.76 7.67 5.70
CA GLY A 250 -8.86 7.63 6.85
C GLY A 250 -7.97 6.39 6.93
N ALA A 251 -8.07 5.46 5.97
CA ALA A 251 -7.42 4.15 5.98
C ALA A 251 -6.08 4.12 5.23
N TYR A 252 -5.20 3.20 5.63
CA TYR A 252 -3.88 2.95 5.05
C TYR A 252 -3.86 1.55 4.42
N TYR A 253 -3.43 1.45 3.16
CA TYR A 253 -3.29 0.19 2.42
C TYR A 253 -1.82 -0.17 2.24
N SER A 254 -1.52 -1.45 2.03
CA SER A 254 -0.15 -1.90 1.80
C SER A 254 0.45 -1.25 0.54
N SER A 255 1.73 -0.91 0.59
CA SER A 255 2.49 -0.33 -0.52
C SER A 255 3.98 -0.66 -0.34
N PHE A 256 4.82 -0.42 -1.36
CA PHE A 256 6.25 -0.73 -1.30
C PHE A 256 6.97 0.13 -0.26
N GLY A 257 7.31 -0.49 0.88
CA GLY A 257 8.11 0.13 1.94
C GLY A 257 7.44 1.30 2.67
N LYS A 258 6.11 1.50 2.52
CA LYS A 258 5.39 2.60 3.19
C LYS A 258 4.74 2.10 4.47
N PRO A 259 4.88 2.80 5.60
CA PRO A 259 4.30 2.38 6.87
C PRO A 259 2.78 2.66 6.90
N HIS A 260 2.07 1.93 7.76
CA HIS A 260 0.73 2.30 8.22
C HIS A 260 0.81 3.35 9.34
N ASP A 261 -0.34 3.90 9.73
CA ASP A 261 -0.45 4.92 10.78
C ASP A 261 -0.32 4.41 12.21
N GLY A 262 -0.36 3.09 12.42
CA GLY A 262 -0.34 2.44 13.74
C GLY A 262 -1.54 1.53 13.99
N LEU A 263 -2.56 1.57 13.11
CA LEU A 263 -3.69 0.64 13.16
C LEU A 263 -3.45 -0.67 12.39
N GLY A 264 -2.35 -0.78 11.65
CA GLY A 264 -2.17 -1.79 10.61
C GLY A 264 -2.76 -1.35 9.28
N TYR A 265 -2.62 -2.18 8.25
CA TYR A 265 -3.26 -1.92 6.96
C TYR A 265 -4.74 -2.30 6.99
N ALA A 266 -5.54 -1.59 6.21
CA ALA A 266 -6.93 -1.92 5.96
C ALA A 266 -7.06 -3.27 5.21
N PRO A 267 -8.20 -3.96 5.35
CA PRO A 267 -8.43 -5.24 4.71
C PRO A 267 -8.34 -5.21 3.20
N GLU A 268 -7.91 -6.33 2.65
CA GLU A 268 -7.83 -6.55 1.22
C GLU A 268 -9.21 -6.90 0.67
N LEU A 269 -9.58 -6.31 -0.45
CA LEU A 269 -10.79 -6.71 -1.15
C LEU A 269 -10.54 -8.00 -1.97
N MET A 270 -9.34 -8.15 -2.54
CA MET A 270 -9.01 -9.24 -3.45
C MET A 270 -7.70 -9.92 -3.05
N SER A 271 -7.73 -11.25 -2.95
CA SER A 271 -6.59 -12.08 -2.54
C SER A 271 -5.90 -12.79 -3.70
N HIS A 272 -6.55 -12.91 -4.86
CA HIS A 272 -5.93 -13.34 -6.12
C HIS A 272 -5.36 -12.15 -6.89
N HIS A 273 -4.57 -12.45 -7.94
CA HIS A 273 -3.82 -11.44 -8.69
C HIS A 273 -4.19 -11.35 -10.18
N HIS A 274 -5.17 -12.14 -10.65
CA HIS A 274 -5.53 -12.24 -12.08
C HIS A 274 -4.31 -12.48 -13.01
N GLY A 275 -3.29 -13.16 -12.47
CA GLY A 275 -2.02 -13.42 -13.16
C GLY A 275 -1.29 -12.17 -13.66
N SER A 276 -1.52 -10.99 -13.08
CA SER A 276 -1.06 -9.72 -13.64
C SER A 276 -0.57 -8.73 -12.61
N THR A 277 0.33 -7.86 -13.05
CA THR A 277 0.78 -6.67 -12.32
C THR A 277 0.24 -5.38 -12.92
N GLY A 278 -0.50 -5.46 -14.03
CA GLY A 278 -1.05 -4.31 -14.78
C GLY A 278 -2.56 -4.39 -14.92
N LEU A 279 -3.28 -4.19 -13.82
CA LEU A 279 -4.72 -3.96 -13.86
C LEU A 279 -5.02 -2.46 -13.97
N ALA A 280 -5.96 -2.11 -14.81
CA ALA A 280 -6.34 -0.74 -15.11
C ALA A 280 -7.83 -0.66 -15.46
N GLY A 281 -8.47 0.45 -15.08
CA GLY A 281 -9.90 0.62 -15.24
C GLY A 281 -10.70 -0.28 -14.31
N VAL A 282 -11.81 0.23 -13.80
CA VAL A 282 -12.73 -0.57 -12.99
C VAL A 282 -14.15 -0.11 -13.24
N ALA A 283 -15.05 -1.06 -13.39
CA ALA A 283 -16.48 -0.82 -13.54
C ALA A 283 -17.26 -1.74 -12.62
N TYR A 284 -18.27 -1.18 -11.94
CA TYR A 284 -19.17 -1.92 -11.06
C TYR A 284 -20.53 -2.06 -11.74
N TYR A 285 -21.02 -3.29 -11.86
CA TYR A 285 -22.33 -3.54 -12.45
C TYR A 285 -23.41 -3.66 -11.36
N SER A 286 -24.29 -2.66 -11.31
CA SER A 286 -25.44 -2.59 -10.39
C SER A 286 -26.79 -2.67 -11.10
N SER A 287 -26.79 -2.68 -12.44
CA SER A 287 -27.98 -2.34 -13.22
C SER A 287 -28.91 -3.55 -13.44
N GLY A 288 -30.06 -3.30 -14.07
CA GLY A 288 -31.05 -4.35 -14.40
C GLY A 288 -31.12 -4.73 -15.88
N ASN A 289 -30.20 -4.25 -16.73
CA ASN A 289 -30.24 -4.46 -18.18
C ASN A 289 -29.40 -5.65 -18.68
N TRP A 290 -28.53 -6.21 -17.84
CA TRP A 290 -27.83 -7.47 -18.01
C TRP A 290 -28.43 -8.53 -17.06
N PRO A 291 -28.14 -9.84 -17.25
CA PRO A 291 -28.62 -10.88 -16.36
C PRO A 291 -28.26 -10.65 -14.89
N GLU A 292 -29.12 -11.15 -13.99
CA GLU A 292 -28.99 -10.97 -12.53
C GLU A 292 -27.64 -11.44 -11.99
N GLU A 293 -27.05 -12.49 -12.57
CA GLU A 293 -25.76 -13.06 -12.16
C GLU A 293 -24.59 -12.07 -12.25
N TYR A 294 -24.72 -11.02 -13.06
CA TYR A 294 -23.70 -9.98 -13.19
C TYR A 294 -23.85 -8.88 -12.14
N ARG A 295 -24.99 -8.78 -11.44
CA ARG A 295 -25.14 -7.78 -10.38
C ARG A 295 -24.09 -7.99 -9.30
N ARG A 296 -23.58 -6.89 -8.76
CA ARG A 296 -22.48 -6.86 -7.78
C ARG A 296 -21.15 -7.43 -8.29
N ASN A 297 -21.00 -7.57 -9.61
CA ASN A 297 -19.71 -7.92 -10.17
C ASN A 297 -18.90 -6.65 -10.43
N ILE A 298 -17.60 -6.75 -10.17
CA ILE A 298 -16.59 -5.80 -10.58
C ILE A 298 -15.95 -6.34 -11.87
N LEU A 299 -15.79 -5.46 -12.85
CA LEU A 299 -15.05 -5.71 -14.07
C LEU A 299 -13.78 -4.88 -14.07
N VAL A 300 -12.64 -5.51 -14.35
CA VAL A 300 -11.33 -4.87 -14.32
C VAL A 300 -10.56 -5.19 -15.60
N GLY A 301 -9.97 -4.16 -16.21
CA GLY A 301 -9.16 -4.32 -17.40
C GLY A 301 -7.78 -4.86 -17.03
N ASN A 302 -7.28 -5.80 -17.81
CA ASN A 302 -5.93 -6.32 -17.67
C ASN A 302 -5.13 -6.05 -18.95
N VAL A 303 -4.24 -5.06 -18.85
CA VAL A 303 -3.43 -4.65 -20.00
C VAL A 303 -2.32 -5.67 -20.30
N VAL A 304 -1.90 -6.46 -19.32
CA VAL A 304 -0.87 -7.49 -19.52
C VAL A 304 -1.45 -8.70 -20.25
N THR A 305 -2.63 -9.16 -19.85
CA THR A 305 -3.22 -10.38 -20.39
C THR A 305 -4.25 -10.12 -21.49
N SER A 306 -4.54 -8.86 -21.84
CA SER A 306 -5.50 -8.50 -22.89
C SER A 306 -6.91 -9.05 -22.61
N ARG A 307 -7.37 -8.88 -21.36
CA ARG A 307 -8.64 -9.44 -20.86
C ARG A 307 -9.40 -8.42 -20.02
N ILE A 308 -10.70 -8.66 -19.84
CA ILE A 308 -11.51 -8.04 -18.79
C ILE A 308 -11.89 -9.13 -17.82
N HIS A 309 -11.35 -9.06 -16.61
CA HIS A 309 -11.68 -9.99 -15.55
C HIS A 309 -12.97 -9.61 -14.87
N ARG A 310 -13.55 -10.59 -14.17
CA ARG A 310 -14.81 -10.48 -13.46
C ARG A 310 -14.66 -11.03 -12.07
N ASP A 311 -15.08 -10.24 -11.09
CA ASP A 311 -15.10 -10.65 -9.69
C ASP A 311 -16.48 -10.39 -9.09
N HIS A 312 -17.04 -11.35 -8.37
CA HIS A 312 -18.30 -11.16 -7.64
C HIS A 312 -18.01 -10.69 -6.21
N LEU A 313 -18.73 -9.67 -5.74
CA LEU A 313 -18.60 -9.21 -4.35
C LEU A 313 -19.43 -10.07 -3.39
N GLU A 314 -18.74 -10.80 -2.52
CA GLU A 314 -19.33 -11.51 -1.39
C GLU A 314 -19.05 -10.77 -0.07
N PHE A 315 -19.97 -10.86 0.89
CA PHE A 315 -19.86 -10.15 2.17
C PHE A 315 -19.92 -11.11 3.35
N THR A 316 -18.96 -10.99 4.26
CA THR A 316 -19.01 -11.55 5.61
C THR A 316 -19.14 -10.40 6.60
N GLY A 317 -20.35 -10.20 7.14
CA GLY A 317 -20.64 -8.97 7.89
C GLY A 317 -20.55 -7.74 6.98
N ALA A 318 -19.73 -6.76 7.34
CA ALA A 318 -19.42 -5.59 6.53
C ALA A 318 -18.18 -5.77 5.63
N THR A 319 -17.43 -6.86 5.81
CA THR A 319 -16.22 -7.16 5.06
C THR A 319 -16.58 -7.73 3.70
N ALA A 320 -16.13 -7.06 2.64
CA ALA A 320 -16.29 -7.50 1.26
C ALA A 320 -15.07 -8.31 0.80
N ALA A 321 -15.31 -9.33 -0.01
CA ALA A 321 -14.29 -10.08 -0.75
C ALA A 321 -14.69 -10.15 -2.23
N ALA A 322 -13.74 -9.89 -3.12
CA ALA A 322 -13.83 -10.13 -4.54
C ALA A 322 -13.53 -11.61 -4.82
N VAL A 323 -14.54 -12.35 -5.26
CA VAL A 323 -14.43 -13.76 -5.62
C VAL A 323 -14.26 -13.87 -7.13
N GLU A 324 -13.15 -14.48 -7.56
CA GLU A 324 -12.82 -14.68 -8.97
C GLU A 324 -13.94 -15.44 -9.70
N MET A 325 -14.40 -14.88 -10.81
CA MET A 325 -15.36 -15.49 -11.73
C MET A 325 -14.69 -15.72 -13.09
N PRO A 326 -15.29 -16.51 -13.99
CA PRO A 326 -14.77 -16.64 -15.35
C PRO A 326 -14.63 -15.27 -16.03
N ASP A 327 -13.54 -15.08 -16.77
CA ASP A 327 -13.24 -13.86 -17.52
C ASP A 327 -14.48 -13.37 -18.29
N PHE A 328 -14.75 -12.06 -18.21
CA PHE A 328 -15.89 -11.48 -18.89
C PHE A 328 -15.62 -11.27 -20.38
N LEU A 329 -14.40 -10.90 -20.74
CA LEU A 329 -14.01 -10.71 -22.13
C LEU A 329 -12.55 -11.14 -22.31
N THR A 330 -12.30 -11.99 -23.30
CA THR A 330 -10.95 -12.29 -23.78
C THR A 330 -10.80 -11.86 -25.24
N CYS A 331 -9.57 -11.59 -25.67
CA CYS A 331 -9.27 -11.20 -27.05
C CYS A 331 -8.06 -11.98 -27.57
N ASP A 332 -8.19 -12.54 -28.77
CA ASP A 332 -7.08 -13.24 -29.44
C ASP A 332 -6.01 -12.28 -29.98
N ASP A 333 -6.34 -10.99 -30.14
CA ASP A 333 -5.38 -9.96 -30.56
C ASP A 333 -4.53 -9.51 -29.35
N PRO A 334 -3.24 -9.83 -29.30
CA PRO A 334 -2.41 -9.53 -28.15
C PRO A 334 -2.07 -8.04 -28.03
N TRP A 335 -2.49 -7.19 -28.98
CA TRP A 335 -2.41 -5.73 -28.91
C TRP A 335 -3.56 -5.09 -28.14
N PHE A 336 -4.64 -5.81 -27.84
CA PHE A 336 -5.76 -5.29 -27.04
C PHE A 336 -5.29 -4.92 -25.61
N ARG A 337 -5.54 -3.68 -25.18
CA ARG A 337 -5.10 -3.12 -23.89
C ARG A 337 -6.24 -2.33 -23.23
N PRO A 338 -7.13 -2.98 -22.45
CA PRO A 338 -8.21 -2.28 -21.77
C PRO A 338 -7.66 -1.45 -20.60
N VAL A 339 -7.52 -0.13 -20.79
CA VAL A 339 -6.94 0.79 -19.78
C VAL A 339 -7.97 1.56 -18.96
N ASP A 340 -9.21 1.69 -19.45
CA ASP A 340 -10.34 2.26 -18.70
C ASP A 340 -11.64 1.59 -19.11
N LEU A 341 -12.58 1.51 -18.16
CA LEU A 341 -13.87 0.85 -18.29
C LEU A 341 -14.96 1.77 -17.73
N ARG A 342 -16.05 1.99 -18.46
CA ARG A 342 -17.18 2.82 -17.99
C ARG A 342 -18.51 2.27 -18.45
N PHE A 343 -19.48 2.17 -17.55
CA PHE A 343 -20.88 2.05 -17.94
C PHE A 343 -21.41 3.39 -18.45
N GLY A 344 -21.99 3.38 -19.65
CA GLY A 344 -22.68 4.52 -20.23
C GLY A 344 -24.09 4.72 -19.66
N PRO A 345 -24.72 5.89 -19.92
CA PRO A 345 -26.10 6.14 -19.52
C PRO A 345 -27.13 5.26 -20.24
N ASP A 346 -26.72 4.60 -21.32
CA ASP A 346 -27.43 3.56 -22.08
C ASP A 346 -27.28 2.15 -21.47
N GLY A 347 -26.40 2.00 -20.46
CA GLY A 347 -26.15 0.74 -19.76
C GLY A 347 -25.19 -0.20 -20.49
N ALA A 348 -24.55 0.24 -21.57
CA ALA A 348 -23.47 -0.51 -22.22
C ALA A 348 -22.14 -0.30 -21.47
N LEU A 349 -21.26 -1.30 -21.50
CA LEU A 349 -19.89 -1.18 -20.98
C LEU A 349 -18.99 -0.66 -22.09
N TYR A 350 -18.37 0.50 -21.90
CA TYR A 350 -17.40 1.09 -22.82
C TYR A 350 -15.98 0.79 -22.36
N ILE A 351 -15.11 0.48 -23.31
CA ILE A 351 -13.72 0.04 -23.09
C ILE A 351 -12.80 0.97 -23.86
N ALA A 352 -11.83 1.56 -23.18
CA ALA A 352 -10.70 2.25 -23.80
C ALA A 352 -9.62 1.21 -24.11
N ASP A 353 -9.47 0.86 -25.37
CA ASP A 353 -8.38 0.02 -25.86
C ASP A 353 -7.20 0.90 -26.29
N PHE A 354 -6.15 0.91 -25.48
CA PHE A 354 -4.92 1.66 -25.74
C PHE A 354 -4.13 1.13 -26.95
N TYR A 355 -4.48 -0.06 -27.44
CA TYR A 355 -3.96 -0.75 -28.62
C TYR A 355 -2.44 -0.67 -28.83
N ASN A 356 -1.68 -1.58 -28.20
CA ASN A 356 -0.21 -1.52 -28.25
C ASN A 356 0.48 -2.88 -28.08
N ARG A 357 1.56 -3.09 -28.85
CA ARG A 357 2.48 -4.22 -28.68
C ARG A 357 3.36 -4.13 -27.45
N ILE A 358 3.64 -2.93 -26.90
CA ILE A 358 4.47 -2.77 -25.71
C ILE A 358 3.59 -2.41 -24.52
N ILE A 359 3.72 -3.16 -23.44
CA ILE A 359 2.80 -3.13 -22.29
C ILE A 359 3.12 -1.97 -21.35
N GLY A 360 4.37 -1.82 -20.90
CA GLY A 360 4.73 -0.89 -19.82
C GLY A 360 5.95 -0.02 -20.09
N HIS A 361 6.48 0.60 -19.03
CA HIS A 361 7.64 1.49 -19.05
C HIS A 361 8.99 0.77 -18.97
N TYR A 362 9.00 -0.48 -18.52
CA TYR A 362 10.20 -1.12 -17.96
C TYR A 362 10.75 -2.27 -18.81
N GLU A 363 9.95 -2.83 -19.71
CA GLU A 363 10.29 -4.00 -20.52
C GLU A 363 11.32 -3.65 -21.60
N VAL A 364 11.22 -2.44 -22.15
CA VAL A 364 12.14 -1.89 -23.15
C VAL A 364 12.36 -0.41 -22.92
N PRO A 365 13.51 0.16 -23.36
CA PRO A 365 13.74 1.59 -23.28
C PRO A 365 12.54 2.38 -23.78
N LEU A 366 12.23 3.51 -23.13
CA LEU A 366 11.11 4.33 -23.57
C LEU A 366 11.25 4.66 -25.06
N THR A 367 12.47 4.91 -25.57
CA THR A 367 12.78 5.23 -26.99
C THR A 367 12.56 4.10 -27.99
N HIS A 368 12.08 2.92 -27.57
CA HIS A 368 11.93 1.77 -28.45
C HIS A 368 10.97 2.07 -29.63
N PRO A 369 11.36 1.79 -30.88
CA PRO A 369 10.58 2.19 -32.07
C PRO A 369 9.24 1.48 -32.20
N GLY A 370 9.10 0.31 -31.57
CA GLY A 370 7.83 -0.43 -31.53
C GLY A 370 6.76 0.17 -30.62
N ARG A 371 7.01 1.29 -29.93
CA ARG A 371 5.99 2.00 -29.15
C ARG A 371 5.11 2.77 -30.11
N ASP A 372 4.00 2.15 -30.53
CA ASP A 372 2.94 2.83 -31.26
C ASP A 372 2.45 4.04 -30.45
N ARG A 373 2.06 5.14 -31.11
CA ARG A 373 1.56 6.38 -30.49
C ARG A 373 0.23 6.85 -31.06
N THR A 374 -0.29 6.19 -32.09
CA THR A 374 -1.34 6.72 -32.95
C THR A 374 -2.55 5.81 -33.05
N SER A 375 -2.42 4.56 -32.61
CA SER A 375 -3.47 3.57 -32.66
C SER A 375 -4.22 3.54 -31.33
N GLY A 376 -5.53 3.24 -31.38
CA GLY A 376 -6.35 3.18 -30.19
C GLY A 376 -7.84 3.19 -30.53
N ARG A 377 -8.62 2.45 -29.73
CA ARG A 377 -9.99 2.08 -30.08
C ARG A 377 -10.91 2.21 -28.89
N ILE A 378 -12.17 2.55 -29.16
CA ILE A 378 -13.25 2.45 -28.20
C ILE A 378 -14.20 1.33 -28.62
N TRP A 379 -14.41 0.40 -27.70
CA TRP A 379 -15.37 -0.68 -27.85
C TRP A 379 -16.54 -0.47 -26.88
N ARG A 380 -17.73 -0.96 -27.24
CA ARG A 380 -18.86 -1.09 -26.31
C ARG A 380 -19.36 -2.52 -26.26
N VAL A 381 -19.80 -2.97 -25.09
CA VAL A 381 -20.42 -4.28 -24.88
C VAL A 381 -21.88 -4.10 -24.50
N VAL A 382 -22.77 -4.74 -25.26
CA VAL A 382 -24.23 -4.70 -25.07
C VAL A 382 -24.77 -6.10 -24.82
N TYR A 383 -25.90 -6.18 -24.11
CA TYR A 383 -26.62 -7.44 -23.91
C TYR A 383 -27.85 -7.50 -24.82
N ARG A 384 -27.97 -8.56 -25.62
CA ARG A 384 -29.05 -8.84 -26.59
C ARG A 384 -29.98 -9.99 -26.18
N GLY A 385 -29.80 -10.56 -24.99
CA GLY A 385 -30.58 -11.71 -24.54
C GLY A 385 -31.98 -11.40 -23.98
N LYS A 386 -32.68 -12.45 -23.51
CA LYS A 386 -34.12 -12.41 -23.16
C LYS A 386 -34.50 -11.53 -21.96
N ALA A 387 -33.54 -11.09 -21.13
CA ALA A 387 -33.80 -10.31 -19.92
C ALA A 387 -34.09 -8.80 -20.17
N ASN A 388 -34.12 -8.34 -21.43
CA ASN A 388 -34.24 -6.93 -21.78
C ASN A 388 -35.68 -6.37 -21.72
N ALA A 389 -36.17 -6.04 -20.53
CA ALA A 389 -37.30 -5.09 -20.39
C ALA A 389 -36.84 -3.62 -20.51
N PHE A 390 -35.57 -3.32 -20.17
CA PHE A 390 -34.97 -1.98 -20.29
C PHE A 390 -34.07 -1.83 -21.53
N GLY A 391 -33.58 -2.93 -22.11
CA GLY A 391 -32.64 -2.94 -23.24
C GLY A 391 -33.27 -2.93 -24.64
N GLN A 392 -34.37 -2.20 -24.84
CA GLN A 392 -34.87 -1.87 -26.20
C GLN A 392 -34.64 -0.41 -26.60
N LYS A 393 -34.28 0.48 -25.68
CA LYS A 393 -33.88 1.84 -26.03
C LYS A 393 -32.36 1.94 -25.94
N GLU A 394 -31.70 1.68 -27.07
CA GLU A 394 -30.26 1.90 -27.24
C GLU A 394 -29.86 3.35 -26.93
N HIS A 395 -30.82 4.29 -27.05
CA HIS A 395 -30.64 5.73 -26.85
C HIS A 395 -31.61 6.26 -25.82
N PRO A 396 -31.21 6.32 -24.54
CA PRO A 396 -32.03 6.94 -23.54
C PRO A 396 -32.05 8.48 -23.78
N PRO A 397 -33.17 9.18 -23.51
CA PRO A 397 -33.26 10.61 -23.82
C PRO A 397 -32.14 11.43 -23.17
N SER A 398 -31.61 12.40 -23.91
CA SER A 398 -30.65 13.39 -23.42
C SER A 398 -31.18 14.10 -22.17
N LEU A 399 -30.30 14.31 -21.18
CA LEU A 399 -30.60 15.00 -19.93
C LEU A 399 -30.24 16.50 -19.99
N GLN A 400 -29.59 16.97 -21.06
CA GLN A 400 -29.12 18.36 -21.16
C GLN A 400 -30.25 19.40 -21.13
N HIS A 401 -31.40 19.07 -21.72
CA HIS A 401 -32.58 19.95 -21.77
C HIS A 401 -33.76 19.42 -20.96
N ALA A 402 -33.58 18.31 -20.25
CA ALA A 402 -34.60 17.76 -19.37
C ALA A 402 -34.99 18.78 -18.29
N SER A 403 -36.28 18.88 -18.03
CA SER A 403 -36.83 19.64 -16.91
C SER A 403 -36.41 19.03 -15.58
N ALA A 404 -36.53 19.81 -14.49
CA ALA A 404 -36.26 19.31 -13.14
C ALA A 404 -37.09 18.05 -12.81
N GLN A 405 -38.34 17.96 -13.29
CA GLN A 405 -39.19 16.79 -13.07
C GLN A 405 -38.69 15.55 -13.83
N GLU A 406 -38.26 15.71 -15.09
CA GLU A 406 -37.72 14.61 -15.89
C GLU A 406 -36.37 14.13 -15.35
N LEU A 407 -35.53 15.04 -14.84
CA LEU A 407 -34.28 14.67 -14.17
C LEU A 407 -34.54 13.90 -12.87
N ILE A 408 -35.50 14.33 -12.05
CA ILE A 408 -35.93 13.59 -10.86
C ILE A 408 -36.38 12.19 -11.27
N GLU A 409 -37.15 12.05 -12.34
CA GLU A 409 -37.56 10.73 -12.84
C GLU A 409 -36.36 9.88 -13.30
N ALA A 410 -35.37 10.48 -13.95
CA ALA A 410 -34.15 9.79 -14.38
C ALA A 410 -33.30 9.27 -13.19
N THR A 411 -33.40 9.84 -11.99
CA THR A 411 -32.74 9.30 -10.78
C THR A 411 -33.33 7.97 -10.31
N ALA A 412 -34.48 7.55 -10.85
CA ALA A 412 -35.05 6.22 -10.63
C ALA A 412 -34.60 5.17 -11.67
N SER A 413 -33.75 5.54 -12.63
CA SER A 413 -33.24 4.62 -13.64
C SER A 413 -32.54 3.42 -13.00
N PRO A 414 -32.64 2.19 -13.53
CA PRO A 414 -31.83 1.08 -13.06
C PRO A 414 -30.33 1.25 -13.38
N ILE A 415 -29.94 2.25 -14.19
CA ILE A 415 -28.55 2.48 -14.61
C ILE A 415 -27.92 3.55 -13.72
N LEU A 416 -26.94 3.17 -12.90
CA LEU A 416 -26.29 4.07 -11.93
C LEU A 416 -25.65 5.30 -12.59
N ALA A 417 -25.03 5.13 -13.76
CA ALA A 417 -24.46 6.23 -14.54
C ALA A 417 -25.52 7.27 -14.91
N ARG A 418 -26.73 6.83 -15.31
CA ARG A 418 -27.86 7.71 -15.63
C ARG A 418 -28.41 8.41 -14.40
N GLN A 419 -28.50 7.71 -13.26
CA GLN A 419 -28.93 8.33 -12.00
C GLN A 419 -27.98 9.47 -11.60
N SER A 420 -26.67 9.21 -11.64
CA SER A 420 -25.62 10.16 -11.24
C SER A 420 -25.61 11.39 -12.15
N LEU A 421 -25.67 11.20 -13.48
CA LEU A 421 -25.76 12.30 -14.44
C LEU A 421 -27.01 13.15 -14.24
N ALA A 422 -28.16 12.54 -13.90
CA ALA A 422 -29.38 13.28 -13.61
C ALA A 422 -29.24 14.15 -12.34
N ALA A 423 -28.62 13.61 -11.29
CA ALA A 423 -28.31 14.35 -10.07
C ALA A 423 -27.30 15.49 -10.30
N ASP A 424 -26.30 15.27 -11.16
CA ASP A 424 -25.35 16.30 -11.57
C ASP A 424 -26.06 17.44 -12.32
N GLN A 425 -26.95 17.14 -13.27
CA GLN A 425 -27.76 18.14 -13.96
C GLN A 425 -28.71 18.90 -13.02
N LEU A 426 -29.34 18.21 -12.05
CA LEU A 426 -30.16 18.86 -11.03
C LEU A 426 -29.35 19.84 -10.18
N THR A 427 -28.10 19.50 -9.87
CA THR A 427 -27.22 20.34 -9.06
C THR A 427 -26.67 21.52 -9.87
N ASP A 428 -26.06 21.24 -11.02
CA ASP A 428 -25.20 22.19 -11.72
C ASP A 428 -25.95 23.08 -12.71
N ARG A 429 -27.07 22.60 -13.27
CA ARG A 429 -27.87 23.33 -14.28
C ARG A 429 -29.19 23.84 -13.71
N ILE A 430 -29.95 22.99 -13.02
CA ILE A 430 -31.24 23.40 -12.43
C ILE A 430 -31.00 24.24 -11.17
N GLY A 431 -30.06 23.83 -10.32
CA GLY A 431 -29.68 24.56 -9.12
C GLY A 431 -30.84 24.73 -8.12
N GLU A 432 -30.88 25.90 -7.47
CA GLU A 432 -31.88 26.19 -6.44
C GLU A 432 -33.34 26.15 -6.94
N ALA A 433 -33.56 26.37 -8.25
CA ALA A 433 -34.90 26.30 -8.84
C ALA A 433 -35.55 24.91 -8.71
N GLY A 434 -34.75 23.85 -8.55
CA GLY A 434 -35.24 22.48 -8.37
C GLY A 434 -35.71 22.16 -6.94
N VAL A 435 -35.32 22.97 -5.96
CA VAL A 435 -35.56 22.70 -4.52
C VAL A 435 -37.03 22.42 -4.20
N PRO A 436 -38.03 23.18 -4.68
CA PRO A 436 -39.44 22.89 -4.37
C PRO A 436 -39.89 21.50 -4.82
N LEU A 437 -39.42 21.02 -5.97
CA LEU A 437 -39.75 19.68 -6.47
C LEU A 437 -39.04 18.60 -5.67
N LEU A 438 -37.77 18.80 -5.32
CA LEU A 438 -37.02 17.86 -4.48
C LEU A 438 -37.65 17.70 -3.10
N ARG A 439 -38.15 18.78 -2.49
CA ARG A 439 -38.92 18.72 -1.24
C ARG A 439 -40.18 17.88 -1.37
N LYS A 440 -40.90 18.01 -2.49
CA LYS A 440 -42.09 17.18 -2.77
C LYS A 440 -41.73 15.70 -2.89
N VAL A 441 -40.58 15.36 -3.46
CA VAL A 441 -40.08 13.99 -3.54
C VAL A 441 -39.82 13.43 -2.13
N LEU A 442 -39.17 14.19 -1.25
CA LEU A 442 -38.88 13.75 0.12
C LEU A 442 -40.16 13.49 0.95
N ALA A 443 -41.25 14.21 0.67
CA ALA A 443 -42.54 14.02 1.34
C ALA A 443 -43.29 12.74 0.91
N SER A 444 -42.78 12.00 -0.07
CA SER A 444 -43.40 10.75 -0.54
C SER A 444 -43.08 9.58 0.40
N ASN A 445 -44.12 8.93 0.93
CA ASN A 445 -44.00 7.74 1.78
C ASN A 445 -44.03 6.40 1.01
N ASN A 446 -43.96 6.44 -0.32
CA ASN A 446 -43.95 5.20 -1.12
C ASN A 446 -42.57 4.52 -1.03
N SER A 447 -42.52 3.29 -0.50
CA SER A 447 -41.30 2.53 -0.26
C SER A 447 -40.80 1.69 -1.45
N ASP A 448 -41.36 1.83 -2.65
CA ASP A 448 -40.79 1.14 -3.82
C ASP A 448 -39.37 1.63 -4.16
N GLU A 449 -38.57 0.75 -4.79
CA GLU A 449 -37.15 0.98 -5.07
C GLU A 449 -36.89 2.23 -5.93
N ALA A 450 -37.78 2.48 -6.89
CA ALA A 450 -37.69 3.66 -7.74
C ALA A 450 -37.86 4.95 -6.91
N ASN A 451 -38.83 4.98 -6.00
CA ASN A 451 -39.08 6.10 -5.10
C ASN A 451 -37.99 6.25 -4.04
N GLU A 452 -37.45 5.15 -3.50
CA GLU A 452 -36.25 5.19 -2.67
C GLU A 452 -35.11 5.87 -3.43
N SER A 453 -34.80 5.43 -4.66
CA SER A 453 -33.74 6.04 -5.47
C SER A 453 -33.96 7.54 -5.71
N ARG A 454 -35.20 7.96 -6.04
CA ARG A 454 -35.54 9.39 -6.18
C ARG A 454 -35.28 10.17 -4.89
N ARG A 455 -35.68 9.62 -3.73
CA ARG A 455 -35.45 10.27 -2.43
C ARG A 455 -33.98 10.35 -2.08
N LEU A 456 -33.21 9.29 -2.29
CA LEU A 456 -31.77 9.26 -2.01
C LEU A 456 -31.03 10.32 -2.81
N TRP A 457 -31.24 10.36 -4.13
CA TRP A 457 -30.63 11.38 -4.98
C TRP A 457 -31.16 12.78 -4.69
N ALA A 458 -32.44 12.95 -4.35
CA ALA A 458 -32.97 14.24 -3.93
C ALA A 458 -32.26 14.78 -2.69
N ARG A 459 -31.95 13.92 -1.70
CA ARG A 459 -31.17 14.33 -0.52
C ARG A 459 -29.74 14.71 -0.87
N TRP A 460 -29.07 13.95 -1.73
CA TRP A 460 -27.72 14.29 -2.20
C TRP A 460 -27.68 15.60 -2.99
N VAL A 461 -28.65 15.84 -3.88
CA VAL A 461 -28.77 17.11 -4.60
C VAL A 461 -29.01 18.27 -3.63
N LEU A 462 -29.93 18.11 -2.67
CA LEU A 462 -30.17 19.13 -1.64
C LEU A 462 -28.92 19.37 -0.78
N HIS A 463 -28.12 18.34 -0.50
CA HIS A 463 -26.84 18.47 0.21
C HIS A 463 -25.85 19.30 -0.62
N ARG A 464 -25.66 18.97 -1.89
CA ARG A 464 -24.77 19.68 -2.81
C ARG A 464 -25.18 21.16 -3.01
N LEU A 465 -26.47 21.47 -2.93
CA LEU A 465 -27.01 22.83 -2.99
C LEU A 465 -26.97 23.58 -1.64
N GLY A 466 -26.48 22.95 -0.57
CA GLY A 466 -26.47 23.53 0.77
C GLY A 466 -27.87 23.76 1.37
N LYS A 467 -28.88 23.02 0.89
CA LYS A 467 -30.27 23.13 1.34
C LYS A 467 -30.74 21.94 2.17
N LEU A 468 -29.97 20.87 2.30
CA LEU A 468 -30.35 19.73 3.16
C LEU A 468 -30.24 20.12 4.65
N THR A 469 -31.34 19.98 5.39
CA THR A 469 -31.42 20.34 6.81
C THR A 469 -31.12 19.14 7.70
N ALA A 470 -30.86 19.38 8.99
CA ALA A 470 -30.74 18.31 9.99
C ALA A 470 -32.02 17.46 10.10
N ALA A 471 -33.20 18.10 9.99
CA ALA A 471 -34.48 17.38 9.98
C ALA A 471 -34.59 16.41 8.79
N ASP A 472 -34.08 16.78 7.62
CA ASP A 472 -34.09 15.88 6.44
C ASP A 472 -33.17 14.67 6.62
N ARG A 473 -32.03 14.85 7.30
CA ARG A 473 -31.08 13.77 7.59
C ARG A 473 -31.63 12.81 8.64
N LEU A 474 -32.25 13.33 9.70
CA LEU A 474 -32.99 12.53 10.68
C LEU A 474 -34.11 11.72 10.00
N ALA A 475 -34.94 12.40 9.21
CA ALA A 475 -36.02 11.74 8.47
C ALA A 475 -35.49 10.65 7.52
N ALA A 476 -34.29 10.80 6.96
CA ALA A 476 -33.69 9.75 6.12
C ALA A 476 -33.43 8.44 6.89
N LEU A 477 -32.91 8.55 8.12
CA LEU A 477 -32.59 7.40 8.97
C LEU A 477 -33.83 6.69 9.52
N GLU A 478 -34.97 7.38 9.54
CA GLU A 478 -36.27 6.84 9.95
C GLU A 478 -37.06 6.28 8.75
N GLN A 479 -37.05 6.99 7.61
CA GLN A 479 -37.89 6.67 6.44
C GLN A 479 -37.35 5.50 5.61
N GLU A 480 -36.02 5.39 5.45
CA GLU A 480 -35.44 4.36 4.59
C GLU A 480 -35.18 3.08 5.38
N SER A 481 -35.77 1.95 4.99
CA SER A 481 -35.56 0.67 5.70
C SER A 481 -34.53 -0.22 5.02
N SER A 482 -34.32 -0.04 3.70
CA SER A 482 -33.37 -0.83 2.94
C SER A 482 -31.93 -0.59 3.44
N VAL A 483 -31.07 -1.59 3.23
CA VAL A 483 -29.64 -1.45 3.48
C VAL A 483 -29.08 -0.24 2.73
N ARG A 484 -29.34 -0.15 1.41
CA ARG A 484 -28.83 0.92 0.56
C ARG A 484 -29.25 2.29 1.07
N GLY A 485 -30.54 2.46 1.40
CA GLY A 485 -31.07 3.71 1.92
C GLY A 485 -30.45 4.11 3.27
N GLN A 486 -30.26 3.15 4.18
CA GLN A 486 -29.59 3.39 5.47
C GLN A 486 -28.12 3.79 5.31
N LEU A 487 -27.37 3.15 4.40
CA LEU A 487 -25.97 3.52 4.15
C LEU A 487 -25.86 4.95 3.61
N HIS A 488 -26.71 5.33 2.65
CA HIS A 488 -26.73 6.72 2.15
C HIS A 488 -27.18 7.72 3.22
N ALA A 489 -28.16 7.38 4.06
CA ALA A 489 -28.62 8.24 5.15
C ALA A 489 -27.49 8.54 6.16
N LEU A 490 -26.69 7.53 6.51
CA LEU A 490 -25.52 7.69 7.38
C LEU A 490 -24.36 8.45 6.70
N ARG A 491 -24.14 8.24 5.39
CA ARG A 491 -23.16 9.03 4.61
C ARG A 491 -23.54 10.51 4.55
N LEU A 492 -24.83 10.86 4.58
CA LEU A 492 -25.29 12.26 4.70
C LEU A 492 -24.93 12.88 6.06
N LEU A 493 -24.86 12.09 7.14
CA LEU A 493 -24.30 12.56 8.42
C LEU A 493 -22.79 12.77 8.29
N THR A 494 -22.07 11.82 7.67
CA THR A 494 -20.62 11.94 7.43
C THR A 494 -20.28 13.24 6.67
N ALA A 495 -21.08 13.59 5.67
CA ALA A 495 -20.89 14.78 4.85
C ALA A 495 -21.38 16.10 5.51
N ALA A 496 -22.10 16.03 6.62
CA ALA A 496 -22.55 17.23 7.33
C ALA A 496 -21.35 17.99 7.91
N ALA A 497 -21.44 19.32 8.00
CA ALA A 497 -20.40 20.13 8.63
C ALA A 497 -20.34 19.89 10.15
N GLU A 498 -21.51 19.76 10.79
CA GLU A 498 -21.67 19.44 12.20
C GLU A 498 -22.95 18.62 12.39
N LEU A 499 -23.01 17.83 13.46
CA LEU A 499 -24.19 17.07 13.86
C LEU A 499 -24.91 17.74 15.02
N THR A 500 -26.24 17.75 14.98
CA THR A 500 -27.09 18.11 16.13
C THR A 500 -27.08 17.01 17.20
N THR A 501 -27.54 17.32 18.42
CA THR A 501 -27.66 16.32 19.49
C THR A 501 -28.56 15.14 19.11
N ALA A 502 -29.66 15.40 18.39
CA ALA A 502 -30.56 14.34 17.92
C ALA A 502 -29.88 13.42 16.89
N GLU A 503 -29.15 14.00 15.93
CA GLU A 503 -28.40 13.22 14.94
C GLU A 503 -27.29 12.38 15.60
N ARG A 504 -26.59 12.94 16.60
CA ARG A 504 -25.61 12.17 17.38
C ARG A 504 -26.24 11.03 18.15
N GLY A 505 -27.40 11.25 18.78
CA GLY A 505 -28.13 10.17 19.47
C GLY A 505 -28.50 9.02 18.54
N LEU A 506 -29.00 9.34 17.34
CA LEU A 506 -29.35 8.32 16.34
C LEU A 506 -28.12 7.64 15.74
N LEU A 507 -27.01 8.37 15.58
CA LEU A 507 -25.73 7.78 15.18
C LEU A 507 -25.25 6.73 16.19
N VAL A 508 -25.36 7.03 17.49
CA VAL A 508 -25.04 6.08 18.58
C VAL A 508 -25.93 4.84 18.51
N GLU A 509 -27.23 4.99 18.25
CA GLU A 509 -28.13 3.86 18.02
C GLU A 509 -27.69 3.01 16.82
N ARG A 510 -27.29 3.66 15.71
CA ARG A 510 -26.87 2.97 14.47
C ARG A 510 -25.53 2.24 14.59
N LEU A 511 -24.66 2.62 15.53
CA LEU A 511 -23.47 1.83 15.89
C LEU A 511 -23.84 0.46 16.49
N GLN A 512 -25.06 0.30 17.02
CA GLN A 512 -25.60 -0.94 17.56
C GLN A 512 -26.63 -1.60 16.63
N ASP A 513 -26.77 -1.16 15.36
CA ASP A 513 -27.71 -1.76 14.40
C ASP A 513 -27.36 -3.25 14.17
N PRO A 514 -28.34 -4.16 14.04
CA PRO A 514 -28.05 -5.58 13.81
C PRO A 514 -27.32 -5.88 12.49
N ARG A 515 -27.27 -4.93 11.55
CA ARG A 515 -26.62 -5.09 10.25
C ARG A 515 -25.21 -4.49 10.28
N ALA A 516 -24.19 -5.33 10.12
CA ALA A 516 -22.78 -4.93 10.21
C ALA A 516 -22.38 -3.81 9.23
N ASN A 517 -22.96 -3.78 8.03
CA ASN A 517 -22.70 -2.71 7.06
C ASN A 517 -23.27 -1.35 7.50
N VAL A 518 -24.41 -1.33 8.21
CA VAL A 518 -24.94 -0.11 8.83
C VAL A 518 -24.02 0.34 9.96
N GLN A 519 -23.54 -0.59 10.80
CA GLN A 519 -22.55 -0.30 11.83
C GLN A 519 -21.25 0.28 11.23
N ARG A 520 -20.78 -0.23 10.07
CA ARG A 520 -19.56 0.25 9.41
C ARG A 520 -19.70 1.70 8.96
N ILE A 521 -20.81 2.06 8.32
CA ILE A 521 -21.02 3.44 7.87
C ILE A 521 -21.38 4.36 9.04
N ALA A 522 -22.00 3.85 10.11
CA ALA A 522 -22.14 4.61 11.35
C ALA A 522 -20.77 4.89 11.99
N ALA A 523 -19.85 3.92 11.98
CA ALA A 523 -18.48 4.13 12.44
C ALA A 523 -17.72 5.13 11.55
N GLU A 524 -17.95 5.14 10.24
CA GLU A 524 -17.42 6.17 9.32
C GLU A 524 -17.93 7.58 9.69
N ALA A 525 -19.24 7.73 9.94
CA ALA A 525 -19.82 8.99 10.38
C ALA A 525 -19.29 9.42 11.76
N ALA A 526 -19.11 8.49 12.69
CA ALA A 526 -18.52 8.73 14.00
C ALA A 526 -17.04 9.16 13.88
N ALA A 527 -16.29 8.58 12.95
CA ALA A 527 -14.92 8.98 12.67
C ALA A 527 -14.83 10.41 12.11
N ALA A 528 -15.82 10.86 11.34
CA ALA A 528 -15.91 12.23 10.83
C ALA A 528 -16.38 13.24 11.88
N HIS A 529 -17.21 12.81 12.84
CA HIS A 529 -17.81 13.65 13.88
C HIS A 529 -17.51 13.14 15.31
N PRO A 530 -16.24 13.11 15.72
CA PRO A 530 -15.87 12.57 17.02
C PRO A 530 -16.50 13.37 18.17
N HIS A 531 -17.11 12.67 19.13
CA HIS A 531 -17.77 13.25 20.30
C HIS A 531 -17.76 12.27 21.50
N PRO A 532 -17.65 12.73 22.76
CA PRO A 532 -17.53 11.83 23.92
C PRO A 532 -18.66 10.78 24.03
N ASP A 533 -19.90 11.20 23.78
CA ASP A 533 -21.10 10.33 23.88
C ASP A 533 -21.06 9.08 22.98
N GLN A 534 -20.19 9.05 21.96
CA GLN A 534 -20.10 7.94 21.01
C GLN A 534 -19.12 6.85 21.48
N VAL A 535 -18.21 7.16 22.41
CA VAL A 535 -17.08 6.28 22.72
C VAL A 535 -17.52 4.94 23.32
N ARG A 536 -18.49 4.95 24.25
CA ARG A 536 -19.01 3.71 24.86
C ARG A 536 -19.59 2.78 23.80
N ALA A 537 -20.43 3.31 22.91
CA ALA A 537 -21.02 2.54 21.82
C ALA A 537 -19.96 1.99 20.86
N LEU A 538 -18.92 2.77 20.51
CA LEU A 538 -17.83 2.28 19.67
C LEU A 538 -17.08 1.09 20.30
N LEU A 539 -16.80 1.16 21.61
CA LEU A 539 -16.14 0.08 22.35
C LEU A 539 -17.03 -1.16 22.48
N ASP A 540 -18.33 -0.97 22.73
CA ASP A 540 -19.31 -2.06 22.80
C ASP A 540 -19.42 -2.77 21.45
N THR A 541 -19.54 -2.02 20.35
CA THR A 541 -19.59 -2.59 19.00
C THR A 541 -18.29 -3.32 18.68
N LEU A 542 -17.11 -2.73 18.95
CA LEU A 542 -15.83 -3.38 18.66
C LEU A 542 -15.63 -4.69 19.44
N SER A 543 -16.15 -4.75 20.66
CA SER A 543 -16.12 -5.95 21.50
C SER A 543 -17.08 -7.05 21.00
N ALA A 544 -18.23 -6.66 20.45
CA ALA A 544 -19.24 -7.60 19.95
C ALA A 544 -18.96 -8.12 18.53
N VAL A 545 -18.22 -7.36 17.71
CA VAL A 545 -17.98 -7.72 16.30
C VAL A 545 -17.02 -8.90 16.16
N PRO A 546 -17.39 -9.96 15.41
CA PRO A 546 -16.53 -11.12 15.19
C PRO A 546 -15.17 -10.75 14.59
N PRO A 547 -14.06 -11.43 14.97
CA PRO A 547 -12.74 -11.17 14.40
C PRO A 547 -12.66 -11.29 12.88
N THR A 548 -13.58 -12.04 12.26
CA THR A 548 -13.67 -12.24 10.81
C THR A 548 -14.20 -11.02 10.05
N ASP A 549 -14.95 -10.11 10.70
CA ASP A 549 -15.43 -8.88 10.06
C ASP A 549 -14.39 -7.76 10.20
N VAL A 550 -13.27 -7.96 9.52
CA VAL A 550 -12.08 -7.12 9.60
C VAL A 550 -12.32 -5.68 9.14
N ALA A 551 -13.24 -5.45 8.19
CA ALA A 551 -13.55 -4.11 7.69
C ALA A 551 -14.29 -3.27 8.72
N LEU A 552 -15.32 -3.83 9.37
CA LEU A 552 -16.03 -3.15 10.45
C LEU A 552 -15.09 -2.87 11.63
N ARG A 553 -14.30 -3.87 12.04
CA ARG A 553 -13.32 -3.70 13.12
C ARG A 553 -12.31 -2.61 12.80
N HIS A 554 -11.81 -2.56 11.56
CA HIS A 554 -10.86 -1.52 11.13
C HIS A 554 -11.50 -0.12 11.16
N MET A 555 -12.74 0.03 10.67
CA MET A 555 -13.44 1.32 10.70
C MET A 555 -13.78 1.78 12.13
N LEU A 556 -14.18 0.87 13.03
CA LEU A 556 -14.35 1.18 14.46
C LEU A 556 -13.05 1.66 15.10
N ARG A 557 -11.92 1.03 14.77
CA ARG A 557 -10.59 1.46 15.24
C ARG A 557 -10.19 2.83 14.66
N ILE A 558 -10.51 3.12 13.41
CA ILE A 558 -10.36 4.47 12.81
C ILE A 558 -11.21 5.50 13.58
N ALA A 559 -12.46 5.16 13.89
CA ALA A 559 -13.34 6.04 14.66
C ALA A 559 -12.77 6.32 16.06
N LEU A 560 -12.36 5.28 16.81
CA LEU A 560 -11.71 5.42 18.12
C LEU A 560 -10.42 6.25 18.05
N ARG A 561 -9.55 5.99 17.05
CA ARG A 561 -8.35 6.80 16.79
C ARG A 561 -8.69 8.28 16.63
N ASN A 562 -9.71 8.61 15.83
CA ASN A 562 -10.12 10.00 15.62
C ASN A 562 -10.72 10.64 16.88
N HIS A 563 -11.46 9.88 17.69
CA HIS A 563 -11.94 10.34 18.99
C HIS A 563 -10.78 10.65 19.93
N MET A 564 -9.82 9.73 20.06
CA MET A 564 -8.67 9.88 20.95
C MET A 564 -7.69 10.99 20.54
N ARG A 565 -7.75 11.46 19.28
CA ARG A 565 -6.98 12.64 18.83
C ARG A 565 -7.47 13.95 19.44
N GLN A 566 -8.68 13.98 20.01
CA GLN A 566 -9.25 15.18 20.63
C GLN A 566 -9.11 15.13 22.15
N ASP A 567 -8.50 16.16 22.73
CA ASP A 567 -8.24 16.25 24.17
C ASP A 567 -9.51 16.14 25.02
N VAL A 568 -10.63 16.74 24.57
CA VAL A 568 -11.93 16.67 25.26
C VAL A 568 -12.44 15.22 25.34
N ASN A 569 -12.31 14.46 24.26
CA ASN A 569 -12.73 13.06 24.24
C ASN A 569 -11.80 12.19 25.08
N MET A 570 -10.50 12.47 25.07
CA MET A 570 -9.53 11.78 25.92
C MET A 570 -9.79 12.01 27.41
N ALA A 571 -10.12 13.24 27.81
CA ALA A 571 -10.53 13.53 29.18
C ALA A 571 -11.80 12.76 29.58
N ALA A 572 -12.77 12.66 28.68
CA ALA A 572 -13.97 11.85 28.91
C ALA A 572 -13.63 10.36 29.05
N ILE A 573 -12.80 9.79 28.16
CA ILE A 573 -12.32 8.40 28.23
C ILE A 573 -11.64 8.11 29.56
N GLN A 574 -10.83 9.03 30.06
CA GLN A 574 -10.14 8.88 31.36
C GLN A 574 -11.10 8.85 32.56
N ALA A 575 -12.27 9.50 32.44
CA ALA A 575 -13.30 9.50 33.47
C ALA A 575 -14.27 8.32 33.36
N MET A 576 -14.22 7.53 32.29
CA MET A 576 -15.08 6.36 32.10
C MET A 576 -14.62 5.18 32.96
N GLU A 577 -15.58 4.38 33.43
CA GLU A 577 -15.33 3.03 33.93
C GLU A 577 -15.03 2.11 32.74
N LEU A 578 -13.77 1.69 32.61
CA LEU A 578 -13.30 0.83 31.52
C LEU A 578 -13.12 -0.60 32.00
N SER A 579 -13.62 -1.56 31.22
CA SER A 579 -13.30 -2.97 31.41
C SER A 579 -11.90 -3.31 30.86
N ALA A 580 -11.35 -4.47 31.20
CA ALA A 580 -10.08 -4.93 30.63
C ALA A 580 -10.09 -4.99 29.09
N THR A 581 -11.22 -5.42 28.50
CA THR A 581 -11.42 -5.46 27.04
C THR A 581 -11.44 -4.06 26.42
N ASP A 582 -12.02 -3.07 27.11
CA ASP A 582 -12.01 -1.68 26.65
C ASP A 582 -10.60 -1.11 26.63
N GLU A 583 -9.84 -1.36 27.70
CA GLU A 583 -8.45 -0.91 27.82
C GLU A 583 -7.56 -1.56 26.76
N GLU A 584 -7.76 -2.85 26.48
CA GLU A 584 -7.08 -3.55 25.40
C GLU A 584 -7.39 -2.93 24.04
N SER A 585 -8.67 -2.65 23.77
CA SER A 585 -9.15 -2.04 22.52
C SER A 585 -8.56 -0.64 22.32
N LEU A 586 -8.61 0.22 23.35
CA LEU A 586 -8.03 1.56 23.31
C LEU A 586 -6.50 1.50 23.12
N MET A 587 -5.82 0.61 23.83
CA MET A 587 -4.38 0.46 23.68
C MET A 587 -4.00 -0.08 22.28
N SER A 588 -4.85 -0.88 21.63
CA SER A 588 -4.65 -1.36 20.25
C SER A 588 -4.73 -0.27 19.18
N VAL A 589 -5.25 0.91 19.52
CA VAL A 589 -5.34 2.07 18.62
C VAL A 589 -4.39 3.21 19.00
N SER A 590 -3.84 3.20 20.22
CA SER A 590 -3.01 4.29 20.75
C SER A 590 -1.77 4.61 19.92
N LEU A 591 -1.15 3.61 19.27
CA LEU A 591 0.00 3.85 18.36
C LEU A 591 -0.35 4.78 17.20
N ALA A 592 -1.63 4.83 16.78
CA ALA A 592 -2.10 5.71 15.72
C ALA A 592 -2.49 7.12 16.19
N VAL A 593 -2.28 7.42 17.47
CA VAL A 593 -2.63 8.69 18.11
C VAL A 593 -1.38 9.33 18.74
N PRO A 594 -0.63 10.12 17.96
CA PRO A 594 0.62 10.74 18.40
C PRO A 594 0.36 12.01 19.23
N THR A 595 -0.35 11.89 20.36
CA THR A 595 -0.69 13.02 21.25
C THR A 595 -0.19 12.79 22.67
N ALA A 596 0.09 13.89 23.37
CA ALA A 596 0.58 13.84 24.74
C ALA A 596 -0.41 13.23 25.75
N PRO A 597 -1.74 13.53 25.68
CA PRO A 597 -2.72 12.90 26.56
C PRO A 597 -2.80 11.37 26.39
N VAL A 598 -2.71 10.86 25.15
CA VAL A 598 -2.71 9.41 24.91
C VAL A 598 -1.44 8.77 25.43
N ALA A 599 -0.26 9.36 25.17
CA ALA A 599 1.00 8.83 25.68
C ALA A 599 1.04 8.78 27.23
N ALA A 600 0.52 9.80 27.90
CA ALA A 600 0.39 9.81 29.36
C ALA A 600 -0.56 8.71 29.85
N TRP A 601 -1.73 8.57 29.22
CA TRP A 601 -2.68 7.49 29.54
C TRP A 601 -2.07 6.11 29.34
N MET A 602 -1.34 5.87 28.25
CA MET A 602 -0.66 4.60 27.99
C MET A 602 0.36 4.27 29.09
N LEU A 603 1.14 5.25 29.52
CA LEU A 603 2.12 5.10 30.60
C LEU A 603 1.44 4.70 31.91
N ASP A 604 0.36 5.41 32.29
CA ASP A 604 -0.38 5.14 33.51
C ASP A 604 -0.99 3.73 33.51
N ARG A 605 -1.38 3.22 32.33
CA ARG A 605 -1.91 1.85 32.17
C ARG A 605 -0.81 0.79 32.26
N LEU A 606 0.33 1.02 31.60
CA LEU A 606 1.45 0.07 31.63
C LEU A 606 2.13 -0.04 33.00
N GLN A 607 1.97 0.96 33.87
CA GLN A 607 2.50 0.91 35.24
C GLN A 607 1.64 0.10 36.22
N ARG A 608 0.46 -0.39 35.81
CA ARG A 608 -0.43 -1.12 36.72
C ARG A 608 0.01 -2.58 36.90
N PRO A 609 -0.15 -3.17 38.10
CA PRO A 609 0.31 -4.53 38.40
C PRO A 609 -0.40 -5.63 37.60
N ASP A 610 -1.63 -5.37 37.16
CA ASP A 610 -2.48 -6.27 36.37
C ASP A 610 -2.22 -6.18 34.86
N ALA A 611 -1.34 -5.27 34.42
CA ALA A 611 -0.83 -5.24 33.06
C ALA A 611 0.16 -6.41 32.83
N VAL A 612 -0.33 -7.57 32.39
CA VAL A 612 0.49 -8.76 32.03
C VAL A 612 0.42 -9.04 30.52
N PRO A 613 1.36 -9.85 30.00
CA PRO A 613 2.39 -9.43 29.06
C PRO A 613 1.86 -9.31 27.63
N ARG A 614 2.02 -8.12 27.03
CA ARG A 614 2.03 -8.05 25.57
C ARG A 614 3.32 -8.72 25.09
N ASP A 615 3.31 -9.24 23.85
CA ASP A 615 4.55 -9.73 23.26
C ASP A 615 5.66 -8.66 23.42
N GLU A 616 6.90 -9.09 23.66
CA GLU A 616 7.99 -8.17 23.98
C GLU A 616 8.27 -7.15 22.86
N ALA A 617 8.01 -7.50 21.60
CA ALA A 617 8.16 -6.61 20.45
C ALA A 617 7.08 -5.51 20.46
N HIS A 618 5.82 -5.86 20.72
CA HIS A 618 4.73 -4.89 20.82
C HIS A 618 4.90 -3.94 22.02
N LEU A 619 5.45 -4.41 23.15
CA LEU A 619 5.80 -3.54 24.27
C LEU A 619 6.89 -2.52 23.89
N GLY A 620 7.85 -2.90 23.05
CA GLY A 620 8.87 -2.00 22.53
C GLY A 620 8.26 -0.82 21.76
N GLU A 621 7.35 -1.09 20.83
CA GLU A 621 6.65 -0.07 20.04
C GLU A 621 5.84 0.90 20.91
N LEU A 622 5.08 0.37 21.88
CA LEU A 622 4.31 1.19 22.82
C LEU A 622 5.21 2.12 23.63
N ILE A 623 6.34 1.62 24.13
CA ILE A 623 7.30 2.45 24.88
C ILE A 623 7.89 3.52 23.97
N GLN A 624 8.32 3.18 22.76
CA GLN A 624 8.86 4.17 21.81
C GLN A 624 7.85 5.28 21.52
N HIS A 625 6.57 4.93 21.39
CA HIS A 625 5.49 5.89 21.22
C HIS A 625 5.33 6.80 22.45
N ILE A 626 5.25 6.23 23.65
CA ILE A 626 5.16 6.98 24.91
C ILE A 626 6.34 7.94 25.05
N VAL A 627 7.55 7.44 24.83
CA VAL A 627 8.79 8.21 24.88
C VAL A 627 8.75 9.42 23.95
N ARG A 628 8.21 9.24 22.75
CA ARG A 628 8.18 10.28 21.72
C ARG A 628 7.15 11.37 22.01
N TYR A 629 6.02 11.01 22.62
CA TYR A 629 4.87 11.92 22.73
C TYR A 629 4.49 12.31 24.17
N ALA A 630 5.01 11.65 25.20
CA ALA A 630 4.67 11.95 26.58
C ALA A 630 4.99 13.41 26.94
N PRO A 631 4.17 14.04 27.81
CA PRO A 631 4.42 15.39 28.30
C PRO A 631 5.79 15.52 29.00
N THR A 632 6.38 16.71 28.96
CA THR A 632 7.74 16.94 29.49
C THR A 632 7.80 16.73 31.02
N GLU A 633 6.71 17.02 31.71
CA GLU A 633 6.53 16.80 33.15
C GLU A 633 6.50 15.32 33.54
N ARG A 634 6.19 14.41 32.61
CA ARG A 634 6.15 12.96 32.84
C ARG A 634 7.47 12.26 32.50
N VAL A 635 8.50 13.00 32.10
CA VAL A 635 9.78 12.40 31.63
C VAL A 635 10.42 11.51 32.68
N ALA A 636 10.31 11.84 33.97
CA ALA A 636 10.85 11.00 35.05
C ALA A 636 10.18 9.62 35.07
N ASP A 637 8.85 9.58 34.95
CA ASP A 637 8.08 8.35 34.95
C ASP A 637 8.37 7.50 33.71
N VAL A 638 8.54 8.14 32.55
CA VAL A 638 8.88 7.46 31.29
C VAL A 638 10.26 6.81 31.38
N VAL A 639 11.27 7.54 31.87
CA VAL A 639 12.63 6.98 32.04
C VAL A 639 12.62 5.87 33.09
N GLY A 640 11.93 6.07 34.22
CA GLY A 640 11.79 5.04 35.26
C GLY A 640 11.12 3.76 34.74
N PHE A 641 10.04 3.91 33.98
CA PHE A 641 9.34 2.77 33.36
C PHE A 641 10.22 2.06 32.33
N ALA A 642 10.88 2.79 31.43
CA ALA A 642 11.78 2.20 30.43
C ALA A 642 12.92 1.41 31.08
N ARG A 643 13.55 1.98 32.13
CA ARG A 643 14.57 1.30 32.93
C ARG A 643 14.06 0.00 33.55
N ALA A 644 12.87 0.03 34.16
CA ALA A 644 12.27 -1.15 34.79
C ALA A 644 11.91 -2.23 33.76
N ALA A 645 11.35 -1.84 32.61
CA ALA A 645 10.92 -2.74 31.54
C ALA A 645 12.07 -3.43 30.80
N SER A 646 13.29 -2.91 30.91
CA SER A 646 14.52 -3.48 30.32
C SER A 646 15.53 -3.99 31.34
N ARG A 647 15.17 -4.10 32.62
CA ARG A 647 16.12 -4.38 33.72
C ARG A 647 16.90 -5.71 33.58
N HIS A 648 16.40 -6.66 32.80
CA HIS A 648 16.99 -7.98 32.58
C HIS A 648 17.38 -8.23 31.12
N ASP A 649 17.26 -7.23 30.26
CA ASP A 649 17.56 -7.33 28.83
C ASP A 649 18.35 -6.09 28.39
N VAL A 650 19.66 -6.28 28.28
CA VAL A 650 20.61 -5.24 27.86
C VAL A 650 20.35 -4.76 26.43
N ALA A 651 19.92 -5.64 25.53
CA ALA A 651 19.61 -5.26 24.15
C ALA A 651 18.41 -4.31 24.11
N LYS A 652 17.36 -4.66 24.85
CA LYS A 652 16.17 -3.83 25.03
C LYS A 652 16.49 -2.51 25.73
N ALA A 653 17.36 -2.53 26.73
CA ALA A 653 17.79 -1.32 27.44
C ALA A 653 18.49 -0.32 26.50
N VAL A 654 19.35 -0.81 25.60
CA VAL A 654 20.00 0.02 24.56
C VAL A 654 18.98 0.64 23.63
N ALA A 655 18.06 -0.17 23.08
CA ALA A 655 17.05 0.32 22.16
C ALA A 655 16.18 1.43 22.78
N LEU A 656 15.67 1.19 23.99
CA LEU A 656 14.84 2.17 24.71
C LEU A 656 15.62 3.44 25.08
N PHE A 657 16.88 3.31 25.51
CA PHE A 657 17.74 4.44 25.81
C PHE A 657 17.97 5.32 24.58
N GLN A 658 18.29 4.72 23.44
CA GLN A 658 18.53 5.45 22.19
C GLN A 658 17.27 6.18 21.72
N SER A 659 16.10 5.54 21.79
CA SER A 659 14.81 6.17 21.51
C SER A 659 14.55 7.37 22.42
N LEU A 660 14.85 7.24 23.72
CA LEU A 660 14.68 8.30 24.71
C LEU A 660 15.66 9.46 24.52
N ARG A 661 16.88 9.20 24.06
CA ARG A 661 17.89 10.23 23.74
C ARG A 661 17.52 10.99 22.47
N GLY A 662 17.14 10.29 21.41
CA GLY A 662 17.01 10.86 20.07
C GLY A 662 18.26 11.64 19.66
N GLU A 663 18.07 12.68 18.84
CA GLU A 663 19.15 13.59 18.40
C GLU A 663 19.27 14.87 19.24
N ARG A 664 18.42 15.03 20.26
CA ARG A 664 18.43 16.24 21.10
C ARG A 664 19.69 16.29 21.96
N PRO A 665 20.40 17.43 22.02
CA PRO A 665 21.58 17.56 22.87
C PRO A 665 21.21 17.40 24.35
N LEU A 666 22.09 16.76 25.13
CA LEU A 666 21.93 16.67 26.58
C LEU A 666 22.24 18.03 27.21
N THR A 667 21.22 18.63 27.84
CA THR A 667 21.32 19.93 28.54
C THR A 667 21.26 19.74 30.06
N ASN A 668 20.95 20.76 30.85
CA ASN A 668 20.78 20.63 32.30
C ASN A 668 19.30 20.42 32.70
N ASP A 669 18.44 20.06 31.75
CA ASP A 669 17.05 19.70 32.04
C ASP A 669 16.93 18.32 32.73
N THR A 670 15.80 18.10 33.39
CA THR A 670 15.49 16.86 34.13
C THR A 670 15.67 15.62 33.25
N ARG A 671 15.27 15.68 31.98
CA ARG A 671 15.45 14.60 31.00
C ARG A 671 16.92 14.22 30.87
N SER A 672 17.78 15.20 30.63
CA SER A 672 19.19 14.98 30.38
C SER A 672 19.90 14.48 31.63
N VAL A 673 19.51 14.91 32.83
CA VAL A 673 20.02 14.35 34.09
C VAL A 673 19.72 12.86 34.18
N LEU A 674 18.44 12.49 34.00
CA LEU A 674 18.01 11.09 34.07
C LEU A 674 18.62 10.21 32.98
N LEU A 675 18.85 10.75 31.78
CA LEU A 675 19.54 10.03 30.70
C LEU A 675 21.04 9.92 30.95
N ARG A 676 21.69 10.89 31.59
CA ARG A 676 23.10 10.75 31.98
C ARG A 676 23.29 9.64 33.00
N GLU A 677 22.43 9.61 34.02
CA GLU A 677 22.44 8.56 35.04
C GLU A 677 22.22 7.17 34.41
N TRP A 678 21.15 7.03 33.61
CA TRP A 678 20.87 5.74 32.97
C TRP A 678 21.97 5.33 31.99
N GLY A 679 22.48 6.29 31.22
CA GLY A 679 23.54 6.06 30.25
C GLY A 679 24.82 5.55 30.93
N GLY A 680 25.16 6.07 32.11
CA GLY A 680 26.30 5.59 32.88
C GLY A 680 26.12 4.16 33.41
N GLU A 681 24.92 3.83 33.91
CA GLU A 681 24.54 2.46 34.31
C GLU A 681 24.62 1.50 33.12
N LEU A 682 24.03 1.90 31.99
CA LEU A 682 23.97 1.11 30.76
C LEU A 682 25.35 0.88 30.16
N VAL A 683 26.22 1.89 30.12
CA VAL A 683 27.63 1.72 29.71
C VAL A 683 28.32 0.67 30.58
N SER A 684 28.12 0.73 31.90
CA SER A 684 28.72 -0.23 32.83
C SER A 684 28.21 -1.65 32.59
N GLN A 685 26.90 -1.81 32.39
CA GLN A 685 26.27 -3.09 32.07
C GLN A 685 26.77 -3.64 30.74
N LEU A 686 26.79 -2.83 29.68
CA LEU A 686 27.26 -3.23 28.35
C LEU A 686 28.72 -3.66 28.37
N VAL A 687 29.60 -2.88 29.01
CA VAL A 687 31.02 -3.25 29.16
C VAL A 687 31.13 -4.61 29.86
N GLN A 688 30.43 -4.78 30.99
CA GLN A 688 30.43 -6.04 31.71
C GLN A 688 29.92 -7.20 30.84
N THR A 689 28.76 -7.04 30.20
CA THR A 689 28.17 -8.05 29.30
C THR A 689 29.16 -8.41 28.20
N ILE A 690 29.70 -7.42 27.48
CA ILE A 690 30.67 -7.64 26.39
C ILE A 690 31.90 -8.38 26.90
N GLU A 691 32.48 -7.98 28.03
CA GLU A 691 33.70 -8.59 28.58
C GLU A 691 33.47 -10.01 29.14
N THR A 692 32.26 -10.32 29.58
CA THR A 692 31.90 -11.65 30.10
C THR A 692 31.32 -12.62 29.06
N SER A 693 30.98 -12.15 27.84
CA SER A 693 30.35 -12.96 26.77
C SER A 693 31.31 -13.92 26.04
N GLY A 694 32.54 -14.11 26.54
CA GLY A 694 33.55 -14.98 25.94
C GLY A 694 34.56 -14.26 25.02
N PRO A 695 35.39 -14.99 24.25
CA PRO A 695 36.33 -14.43 23.30
C PRO A 695 35.59 -13.60 22.25
N GLN A 696 36.09 -12.38 22.01
CA GLN A 696 35.49 -11.47 21.03
C GLN A 696 35.71 -12.01 19.63
N TRP A 697 34.67 -12.03 18.81
CA TRP A 697 34.77 -12.33 17.39
C TRP A 697 34.89 -11.05 16.58
N HIS A 698 35.69 -11.08 15.53
CA HIS A 698 35.96 -9.95 14.66
C HIS A 698 35.47 -10.27 13.25
N ALA A 699 34.47 -9.53 12.78
CA ALA A 699 33.91 -9.67 11.45
C ALA A 699 34.64 -8.77 10.45
N SER A 700 34.79 -9.28 9.22
CA SER A 700 35.27 -8.53 8.05
C SER A 700 34.49 -8.93 6.80
N GLY A 701 34.40 -8.03 5.82
CA GLY A 701 33.61 -8.21 4.59
C GLY A 701 32.16 -7.77 4.73
N ASP A 702 31.31 -8.25 3.82
CA ASP A 702 29.93 -7.81 3.62
C ASP A 702 28.89 -8.71 4.32
N VAL A 703 29.29 -9.90 4.79
CA VAL A 703 28.40 -10.86 5.48
C VAL A 703 28.04 -10.35 6.88
N ASP A 704 26.74 -10.31 7.18
CA ASP A 704 26.21 -10.10 8.53
C ASP A 704 25.93 -11.45 9.20
N TRP A 705 26.91 -11.96 9.96
CA TRP A 705 26.83 -13.29 10.59
C TRP A 705 25.70 -13.35 11.62
N GLN A 706 24.63 -14.09 11.29
CA GLN A 706 23.41 -14.18 12.10
C GLN A 706 23.14 -15.61 12.58
N PHE A 707 22.34 -15.74 13.64
CA PHE A 707 21.89 -17.04 14.10
C PHE A 707 20.74 -17.58 13.26
N GLU A 708 20.83 -18.85 12.91
CA GLU A 708 19.78 -19.57 12.21
C GLU A 708 19.50 -20.91 12.88
N THR A 709 18.23 -21.31 12.91
CA THR A 709 17.85 -22.61 13.47
C THR A 709 18.17 -23.72 12.47
N ARG A 710 19.11 -24.61 12.81
CA ARG A 710 19.48 -25.76 11.98
C ARG A 710 19.37 -27.08 12.73
N THR A 711 19.27 -28.18 11.99
CA THR A 711 19.19 -29.54 12.53
C THR A 711 20.53 -30.23 12.34
N ALA A 712 21.09 -30.81 13.41
CA ALA A 712 22.27 -31.66 13.34
C ALA A 712 21.91 -33.10 12.96
N ARG A 713 22.88 -33.87 12.45
CA ARG A 713 22.71 -35.31 12.16
C ARG A 713 22.36 -36.16 13.39
N ASP A 714 22.59 -35.65 14.59
CA ASP A 714 22.17 -36.27 15.85
C ASP A 714 20.66 -36.05 16.17
N GLY A 715 19.93 -35.35 15.28
CA GLY A 715 18.49 -35.08 15.40
C GLY A 715 18.16 -33.85 16.24
N GLN A 716 19.13 -33.20 16.89
CA GLN A 716 18.88 -32.02 17.71
C GLN A 716 18.90 -30.74 16.87
N LYS A 717 17.89 -29.87 17.09
CA LYS A 717 17.89 -28.50 16.56
C LYS A 717 18.72 -27.57 17.45
N GLY A 718 19.33 -26.55 16.86
CA GLY A 718 20.08 -25.53 17.59
C GLY A 718 20.25 -24.24 16.78
N GLN A 719 20.73 -23.18 17.44
CA GLN A 719 21.13 -21.94 16.77
C GLN A 719 22.55 -22.09 16.23
N TYR A 720 22.73 -21.82 14.94
CA TYR A 720 24.00 -21.88 14.23
C TYR A 720 24.36 -20.49 13.74
N LEU A 721 25.60 -20.08 13.95
CA LEU A 721 26.10 -18.84 13.39
C LEU A 721 26.36 -19.06 11.90
N SER A 722 25.63 -18.33 11.04
CA SER A 722 25.47 -18.61 9.62
C SER A 722 25.82 -17.38 8.77
N SER A 723 26.45 -17.62 7.61
CA SER A 723 26.63 -16.59 6.57
C SER A 723 25.41 -16.42 5.67
N LEU A 724 24.47 -17.37 5.68
CA LEU A 724 23.33 -17.42 4.75
C LEU A 724 22.29 -16.29 4.92
N PRO A 725 21.87 -15.87 6.14
CA PRO A 725 20.74 -14.96 6.31
C PRO A 725 20.88 -13.62 5.57
N SER A 726 22.11 -13.18 5.29
CA SER A 726 22.41 -11.95 4.56
C SER A 726 22.39 -12.11 3.04
N GLY A 727 22.26 -13.33 2.53
CA GLY A 727 22.26 -13.65 1.11
C GLY A 727 23.55 -14.33 0.64
N GLU A 728 23.41 -15.30 -0.27
CA GLU A 728 24.48 -16.21 -0.74
C GLU A 728 25.54 -15.56 -1.64
N THR A 729 25.44 -14.25 -1.92
CA THR A 729 26.39 -13.54 -2.80
C THR A 729 27.37 -12.67 -2.02
N LEU A 730 27.19 -12.55 -0.70
CA LEU A 730 28.03 -11.74 0.16
C LEU A 730 29.25 -12.54 0.62
N THR A 731 30.40 -11.86 0.75
CA THR A 731 31.64 -12.48 1.20
C THR A 731 32.13 -11.87 2.50
N GLY A 732 32.61 -12.68 3.43
CA GLY A 732 33.15 -12.21 4.70
C GLY A 732 33.90 -13.27 5.48
N SER A 733 34.52 -12.84 6.58
CA SER A 733 35.13 -13.75 7.54
C SER A 733 34.82 -13.35 8.97
N LEU A 734 34.91 -14.31 9.87
CA LEU A 734 34.77 -14.12 11.30
C LEU A 734 35.93 -14.81 12.02
N ILE A 735 36.71 -14.04 12.78
CA ILE A 735 37.87 -14.57 13.51
C ILE A 735 37.74 -14.34 15.02
N SER A 736 37.95 -15.40 15.81
CA SER A 736 37.92 -15.30 17.27
C SER A 736 39.13 -14.54 17.81
N SER A 737 39.01 -14.02 19.03
CA SER A 737 40.17 -13.60 19.82
C SER A 737 41.09 -14.80 20.07
N PRO A 738 42.41 -14.58 20.29
CA PRO A 738 43.33 -15.65 20.63
C PRO A 738 42.90 -16.39 21.90
N PHE A 739 42.97 -17.72 21.87
CA PHE A 739 42.70 -18.58 23.02
C PHE A 739 43.75 -19.69 23.11
N ALA A 740 43.92 -20.26 24.31
CA ALA A 740 44.80 -21.41 24.50
C ALA A 740 44.15 -22.66 23.87
N ALA A 741 44.83 -23.30 22.92
CA ALA A 741 44.28 -24.46 22.23
C ALA A 741 43.94 -25.58 23.23
N PRO A 742 42.73 -26.16 23.18
CA PRO A 742 42.39 -27.33 23.98
C PRO A 742 43.16 -28.55 23.47
N ARG A 743 43.08 -29.68 24.19
CA ARG A 743 43.63 -30.97 23.68
C ARG A 743 42.80 -31.54 22.54
N GLU A 744 41.54 -31.15 22.44
CA GLU A 744 40.61 -31.55 21.39
C GLU A 744 39.62 -30.40 21.16
N LEU A 745 39.29 -30.12 19.91
CA LEU A 745 38.27 -29.13 19.54
C LEU A 745 37.18 -29.82 18.71
N ARG A 746 35.93 -29.67 19.16
CA ARG A 746 34.73 -30.20 18.50
C ARG A 746 33.80 -29.07 18.12
N PHE A 747 33.11 -29.19 17.00
CA PHE A 747 32.05 -28.27 16.58
C PHE A 747 31.17 -28.93 15.54
N PHE A 748 29.97 -28.40 15.31
CA PHE A 748 29.09 -28.82 14.23
C PHE A 748 29.19 -27.85 13.07
N LEU A 749 29.24 -28.37 11.85
CA LEU A 749 29.36 -27.61 10.60
C LEU A 749 28.32 -28.08 9.58
N CYS A 750 27.56 -27.15 9.02
CA CYS A 750 26.74 -27.35 7.82
C CYS A 750 27.01 -26.26 6.79
N GLY A 751 26.41 -26.41 5.62
CA GLY A 751 26.50 -25.46 4.53
C GLY A 751 27.02 -26.09 3.25
N HIS A 752 27.17 -25.23 2.24
CA HIS A 752 27.53 -25.60 0.88
C HIS A 752 28.73 -24.81 0.41
N ARG A 753 29.40 -25.35 -0.60
CA ARG A 753 30.64 -24.78 -1.17
C ARG A 753 30.53 -24.72 -2.70
N GLY A 754 29.35 -24.29 -3.18
CA GLY A 754 28.91 -24.37 -4.57
C GLY A 754 27.73 -25.33 -4.78
N ASP A 755 27.18 -25.34 -6.00
CA ASP A 755 25.97 -26.08 -6.39
C ASP A 755 25.99 -27.55 -5.90
N PRO A 756 24.99 -28.00 -5.10
CA PRO A 756 24.92 -29.37 -4.57
C PRO A 756 24.82 -30.45 -5.65
N ASN A 757 24.32 -30.10 -6.85
CA ASN A 757 24.13 -31.02 -7.97
C ASN A 757 25.38 -31.18 -8.85
N GLN A 758 26.41 -30.37 -8.63
CA GLN A 758 27.70 -30.51 -9.31
C GLN A 758 28.57 -31.54 -8.59
N ILE A 759 28.87 -32.66 -9.27
CA ILE A 759 29.73 -33.72 -8.76
C ILE A 759 31.15 -33.16 -8.58
N ALA A 760 31.73 -33.33 -7.39
CA ALA A 760 33.13 -32.99 -7.14
C ALA A 760 34.04 -33.73 -8.14
N SER A 761 34.76 -32.99 -8.97
CA SER A 761 35.73 -33.57 -9.90
C SER A 761 36.79 -34.36 -9.11
N PRO A 762 37.17 -35.58 -9.56
CA PRO A 762 38.18 -36.37 -8.87
C PRO A 762 39.53 -35.62 -8.83
N PRO A 763 40.35 -35.83 -7.77
CA PRO A 763 41.61 -35.11 -7.62
C PRO A 763 42.58 -35.46 -8.77
N GLY A 764 42.79 -34.51 -9.69
CA GLY A 764 43.75 -34.66 -10.79
C GLY A 764 43.35 -33.99 -12.11
N ASP A 765 42.08 -33.63 -12.31
CA ASP A 765 41.64 -32.94 -13.53
C ASP A 765 41.91 -31.43 -13.43
N ARG A 766 42.58 -30.85 -14.45
CA ARG A 766 43.11 -29.47 -14.44
C ARG A 766 42.34 -28.52 -15.36
N THR A 767 41.07 -28.78 -15.64
CA THR A 767 40.31 -27.98 -16.61
C THR A 767 39.46 -26.86 -16.00
N ASP A 768 39.24 -26.81 -14.68
CA ASP A 768 38.35 -25.81 -14.07
C ASP A 768 39.01 -25.05 -12.91
N ASP A 769 39.93 -24.13 -13.25
CA ASP A 769 40.57 -23.23 -12.28
C ASP A 769 39.56 -22.35 -11.52
N ILE A 770 38.37 -22.07 -12.09
CA ILE A 770 37.29 -21.35 -11.40
C ILE A 770 36.59 -22.25 -10.37
N GLN A 771 36.42 -23.54 -10.65
CA GLN A 771 35.66 -24.46 -9.80
C GLN A 771 36.46 -24.87 -8.56
N ARG A 772 37.78 -25.00 -8.69
CA ARG A 772 38.68 -25.25 -7.55
C ARG A 772 38.77 -24.05 -6.60
N VAL A 773 38.68 -22.82 -7.12
CA VAL A 773 38.63 -21.58 -6.34
C VAL A 773 37.34 -21.52 -5.51
N VAL A 774 36.19 -21.89 -6.09
CA VAL A 774 34.89 -21.94 -5.40
C VAL A 774 34.86 -22.98 -4.25
N GLU A 775 35.52 -24.13 -4.39
CA GLU A 775 35.55 -25.16 -3.35
C GLU A 775 36.47 -24.84 -2.15
N GLU A 776 37.47 -23.98 -2.35
CA GLU A 776 38.47 -23.60 -1.34
C GLU A 776 38.20 -22.24 -0.67
N ASP A 777 37.16 -21.51 -1.09
CA ASP A 777 36.86 -20.16 -0.60
C ASP A 777 35.87 -20.10 0.58
N THR A 778 35.17 -21.20 0.88
CA THR A 778 34.24 -21.29 2.03
C THR A 778 34.71 -22.38 2.99
N TYR A 779 35.23 -22.01 4.17
CA TYR A 779 35.87 -22.94 5.11
C TYR A 779 35.87 -22.46 6.56
N VAL A 780 36.23 -23.38 7.45
CA VAL A 780 36.50 -23.12 8.86
C VAL A 780 37.93 -23.59 9.17
N GLN A 781 38.70 -22.79 9.90
CA GLN A 781 40.08 -23.14 10.23
C GLN A 781 40.52 -22.73 11.63
N LEU A 782 41.53 -23.44 12.13
CA LEU A 782 42.30 -23.05 13.31
C LEU A 782 43.65 -22.53 12.84
N ILE A 783 44.04 -21.35 13.29
CA ILE A 783 45.32 -20.71 12.95
C ILE A 783 46.13 -20.41 14.21
N ASP A 784 47.45 -20.36 14.07
CA ASP A 784 48.36 -19.86 15.10
C ASP A 784 48.21 -18.34 15.22
N ALA A 785 47.99 -17.83 16.44
CA ALA A 785 47.62 -16.44 16.66
C ALA A 785 48.76 -15.44 16.39
N GLU A 786 50.02 -15.86 16.45
CA GLU A 786 51.18 -14.99 16.21
C GLU A 786 51.62 -15.02 14.75
N THR A 787 51.65 -16.21 14.16
CA THR A 787 52.21 -16.41 12.82
C THR A 787 51.15 -16.43 11.71
N GLY A 788 49.87 -16.56 12.06
CA GLY A 788 48.77 -16.75 11.11
C GLY A 788 48.81 -18.09 10.37
N ARG A 789 49.69 -19.01 10.78
CA ARG A 789 49.85 -20.31 10.13
C ARG A 789 48.62 -21.18 10.37
N VAL A 790 48.08 -21.76 9.31
CA VAL A 790 46.95 -22.71 9.40
C VAL A 790 47.41 -24.00 10.07
N LEU A 791 46.69 -24.39 11.12
CA LEU A 791 46.94 -25.59 11.93
C LEU A 791 45.94 -26.70 11.59
N HIS A 792 44.65 -26.35 11.45
CA HIS A 792 43.59 -27.24 11.01
C HIS A 792 42.63 -26.52 10.07
N ARG A 793 41.98 -27.25 9.15
CA ARG A 793 40.94 -26.72 8.26
C ARG A 793 39.86 -27.77 8.01
N ALA A 794 38.62 -27.32 7.91
CA ALA A 794 37.45 -28.11 7.53
C ALA A 794 36.58 -27.31 6.56
N PHE A 795 35.82 -28.03 5.73
CA PHE A 795 34.95 -27.44 4.71
C PHE A 795 33.50 -27.84 4.96
N PRO A 796 32.52 -26.99 4.60
CA PRO A 796 31.11 -27.34 4.69
C PRO A 796 30.82 -28.65 3.95
N PRO A 797 29.96 -29.53 4.49
CA PRO A 797 29.73 -30.87 3.97
C PRO A 797 28.90 -30.92 2.68
N ARG A 798 28.50 -29.78 2.10
CA ARG A 798 27.46 -29.68 1.04
C ARG A 798 26.12 -30.24 1.51
N ASN A 799 25.72 -29.85 2.73
CA ASN A 799 24.50 -30.34 3.36
C ASN A 799 23.99 -29.34 4.40
N ASP A 800 22.67 -29.18 4.45
CA ASP A 800 21.97 -28.35 5.44
C ASP A 800 21.99 -28.98 6.84
N MET A 801 22.14 -30.31 6.92
CA MET A 801 22.29 -31.03 8.18
C MET A 801 23.72 -30.94 8.69
N ALA A 802 23.88 -30.41 9.90
CA ALA A 802 25.20 -30.22 10.48
C ALA A 802 25.86 -31.54 10.88
N VAL A 803 27.15 -31.64 10.57
CA VAL A 803 28.01 -32.78 10.91
C VAL A 803 29.00 -32.36 11.99
N GLU A 804 29.30 -33.27 12.91
CA GLU A 804 30.32 -33.04 13.93
C GLU A 804 31.72 -33.11 13.29
N VAL A 805 32.52 -32.08 13.50
CA VAL A 805 33.94 -32.01 13.16
C VAL A 805 34.74 -32.10 14.45
N ARG A 806 35.80 -32.93 14.44
CA ARG A 806 36.72 -33.10 15.58
C ARG A 806 38.15 -32.89 15.12
N TRP A 807 38.87 -32.01 15.81
CA TRP A 807 40.30 -31.77 15.61
C TRP A 807 41.10 -32.20 16.84
N ASP A 808 42.07 -33.08 16.63
CA ASP A 808 43.07 -33.45 17.64
C ASP A 808 44.09 -32.32 17.78
N CYS A 809 44.13 -31.71 18.95
CA CYS A 809 44.95 -30.56 19.26
C CYS A 809 45.97 -30.87 20.36
N VAL A 810 46.30 -32.15 20.61
CA VAL A 810 47.20 -32.55 21.71
C VAL A 810 48.57 -31.88 21.62
N GLU A 811 49.14 -31.76 20.42
CA GLU A 811 50.44 -31.09 20.18
C GLU A 811 50.36 -29.56 20.20
N LEU A 812 49.14 -29.02 20.09
CA LEU A 812 48.85 -27.59 20.12
C LEU A 812 48.45 -27.12 21.52
N ALA A 813 48.15 -28.04 22.43
CA ALA A 813 47.56 -27.75 23.74
C ALA A 813 48.31 -26.63 24.49
N GLY A 814 47.60 -25.56 24.83
CA GLY A 814 48.15 -24.39 25.51
C GLY A 814 48.79 -23.33 24.61
N ARG A 815 49.02 -23.59 23.31
CA ARG A 815 49.45 -22.56 22.35
C ARG A 815 48.34 -21.56 22.07
N SER A 816 48.71 -20.32 21.76
CA SER A 816 47.76 -19.28 21.40
C SER A 816 47.28 -19.46 19.95
N VAL A 817 45.99 -19.72 19.77
CA VAL A 817 45.36 -20.01 18.48
C VAL A 817 44.10 -19.17 18.28
N GLN A 818 43.67 -19.03 17.03
CA GLN A 818 42.41 -18.37 16.66
C GLN A 818 41.57 -19.29 15.77
N PHE A 819 40.26 -19.16 15.87
CA PHE A 819 39.29 -19.89 15.06
C PHE A 819 38.69 -18.94 14.03
N GLU A 820 38.74 -19.31 12.76
CA GLU A 820 38.29 -18.46 11.65
C GLU A 820 37.22 -19.18 10.82
N LEU A 821 36.15 -18.45 10.53
CA LEU A 821 35.10 -18.78 9.57
C LEU A 821 35.31 -17.90 8.34
N VAL A 822 35.30 -18.48 7.15
CA VAL A 822 35.51 -17.75 5.91
C VAL A 822 34.46 -18.16 4.91
N ASP A 823 33.79 -17.17 4.32
CA ASP A 823 32.91 -17.33 3.17
C ASP A 823 33.31 -16.32 2.10
N ARG A 824 34.08 -16.75 1.11
CA ARG A 824 34.63 -15.86 0.06
C ARG A 824 34.13 -16.20 -1.34
N CYS A 825 33.17 -17.12 -1.46
CA CYS A 825 32.65 -17.51 -2.75
C CYS A 825 31.73 -16.42 -3.33
N ARG A 826 32.12 -15.84 -4.46
CA ARG A 826 31.31 -14.84 -5.20
C ARG A 826 30.45 -15.44 -6.32
N ALA A 827 30.38 -16.76 -6.44
CA ALA A 827 29.66 -17.42 -7.53
C ALA A 827 28.13 -17.23 -7.40
N THR A 828 27.40 -17.41 -8.50
CA THR A 828 25.94 -17.32 -8.55
C THR A 828 25.28 -18.46 -7.74
N ALA A 829 25.04 -18.20 -6.45
CA ALA A 829 24.33 -19.03 -5.46
C ALA A 829 25.02 -20.33 -5.00
N TYR A 830 24.61 -20.83 -3.83
CA TYR A 830 24.99 -22.12 -3.18
C TYR A 830 26.31 -22.22 -2.40
N ALA A 831 26.94 -21.13 -1.97
CA ALA A 831 28.05 -21.21 -1.01
C ALA A 831 27.70 -20.45 0.27
N TRP A 832 27.74 -21.16 1.40
CA TRP A 832 27.52 -20.63 2.74
C TRP A 832 27.99 -21.64 3.78
N LEU A 833 28.26 -21.18 5.00
CA LEU A 833 28.57 -22.07 6.11
C LEU A 833 27.82 -21.67 7.37
N ALA A 834 27.57 -22.65 8.23
CA ALA A 834 27.09 -22.38 9.57
C ALA A 834 27.71 -23.31 10.61
N VAL A 835 28.02 -22.77 11.78
CA VAL A 835 28.70 -23.47 12.87
C VAL A 835 27.97 -23.35 14.20
N ALA A 836 28.02 -24.40 15.02
CA ALA A 836 27.47 -24.39 16.38
C ALA A 836 28.19 -25.40 17.29
N ARG A 837 27.77 -25.43 18.57
CA ARG A 837 28.18 -26.45 19.57
C ARG A 837 29.69 -26.65 19.62
N MET A 838 30.42 -25.55 19.61
CA MET A 838 31.88 -25.56 19.68
C MET A 838 32.31 -25.95 21.11
N SER A 839 33.34 -26.77 21.28
CA SER A 839 33.77 -27.22 22.61
C SER A 839 34.84 -26.32 23.24
N GLY A 840 34.99 -26.39 24.56
CA GLY A 840 36.12 -25.76 25.26
C GLY A 840 35.99 -24.23 25.33
N PRO A 841 37.05 -23.45 25.08
CA PRO A 841 37.01 -21.98 25.15
C PRO A 841 36.00 -21.31 24.20
N LEU A 842 35.42 -22.06 23.25
CA LEU A 842 34.40 -21.60 22.29
C LEU A 842 32.96 -22.02 22.68
N ASP A 843 32.75 -22.77 23.77
CA ASP A 843 31.46 -23.39 24.18
C ASP A 843 30.48 -22.43 24.88
N SER A 844 30.89 -21.17 25.08
CA SER A 844 30.13 -20.17 25.86
C SER A 844 29.79 -18.90 25.07
N THR A 845 30.08 -18.86 23.76
CA THR A 845 30.47 -17.60 23.11
C THR A 845 29.51 -17.09 22.05
N LEU A 846 28.31 -17.67 21.94
CA LEU A 846 27.35 -17.35 20.88
C LEU A 846 25.96 -17.04 21.45
N THR A 847 25.90 -16.34 22.59
CA THR A 847 24.64 -15.74 23.06
C THR A 847 24.24 -14.54 22.19
N TYR A 848 25.23 -13.84 21.62
CA TYR A 848 25.03 -12.63 20.80
C TYR A 848 25.85 -12.70 19.52
N THR A 849 25.33 -12.11 18.44
CA THR A 849 26.05 -12.06 17.16
C THR A 849 27.20 -11.03 17.23
N PRO A 850 28.25 -11.18 16.41
CA PRO A 850 29.33 -10.19 16.30
C PRO A 850 28.81 -8.78 15.98
N SER A 851 27.77 -8.68 15.15
CA SER A 851 27.13 -7.41 14.78
C SER A 851 26.41 -6.76 15.96
N MET A 852 25.73 -7.55 16.79
CA MET A 852 25.13 -7.05 18.04
C MET A 852 26.19 -6.51 19.00
N ILE A 853 27.26 -7.28 19.26
CA ILE A 853 28.37 -6.84 20.11
C ILE A 853 29.03 -5.59 19.54
N GLY A 854 29.25 -5.53 18.22
CA GLY A 854 29.79 -4.35 17.55
C GLY A 854 28.91 -3.11 17.72
N GLY A 855 27.60 -3.26 17.57
CA GLY A 855 26.64 -2.18 17.84
C GLY A 855 26.66 -1.70 19.29
N TRP A 856 26.84 -2.61 20.25
CA TRP A 856 26.99 -2.27 21.67
C TRP A 856 28.32 -1.58 21.97
N GLN A 857 29.43 -2.04 21.41
CA GLN A 857 30.74 -1.39 21.52
C GLN A 857 30.69 0.04 20.98
N GLN A 858 30.03 0.25 19.83
CA GLN A 858 29.80 1.59 19.29
C GLN A 858 28.95 2.43 20.24
N THR A 859 27.85 1.89 20.77
CA THR A 859 26.99 2.58 21.74
C THR A 859 27.79 3.01 22.97
N VAL A 860 28.60 2.12 23.54
CA VAL A 860 29.48 2.44 24.69
C VAL A 860 30.47 3.53 24.34
N ALA A 861 31.11 3.47 23.17
CA ALA A 861 32.08 4.47 22.72
C ALA A 861 31.44 5.86 22.59
N GLU A 862 30.27 5.96 21.96
CA GLU A 862 29.53 7.21 21.80
C GLU A 862 29.06 7.78 23.15
N LEU A 863 28.49 6.93 24.01
CA LEU A 863 28.01 7.37 25.32
C LEU A 863 29.15 7.76 26.25
N SER A 864 30.29 7.08 26.20
CA SER A 864 31.46 7.44 27.02
C SER A 864 31.94 8.87 26.73
N VAL A 865 31.95 9.28 25.46
CA VAL A 865 32.25 10.67 25.06
C VAL A 865 31.18 11.62 25.58
N LEU A 866 29.92 11.30 25.30
CA LEU A 866 28.78 12.15 25.66
C LEU A 866 28.67 12.40 27.17
N LEU A 867 29.05 11.40 27.97
CA LEU A 867 29.03 11.43 29.44
C LEU A 867 30.39 11.86 30.04
N ASN A 868 31.39 12.18 29.20
CA ASN A 868 32.75 12.54 29.61
C ASN A 868 33.42 11.52 30.55
N GLN A 869 33.27 10.23 30.24
CA GLN A 869 33.76 9.11 31.04
C GLN A 869 35.20 8.72 30.67
N SER A 870 36.16 9.57 31.04
CA SER A 870 37.59 9.33 30.77
C SER A 870 38.14 8.01 31.35
N GLU A 871 37.52 7.49 32.41
CA GLU A 871 37.83 6.19 33.01
C GLU A 871 37.60 5.00 32.06
N ARG A 872 36.85 5.19 30.95
CA ARG A 872 36.60 4.16 29.94
C ARG A 872 37.66 4.10 28.84
N ILE A 873 38.62 5.02 28.82
CA ILE A 873 39.73 5.01 27.83
C ILE A 873 40.43 3.64 27.74
N PRO A 874 40.74 2.92 28.84
CA PRO A 874 41.42 1.62 28.75
C PRO A 874 40.64 0.57 27.95
N VAL A 875 39.32 0.43 28.19
CA VAL A 875 38.48 -0.53 27.47
C VAL A 875 38.26 -0.10 26.02
N LEU A 876 38.11 1.20 25.76
CA LEU A 876 37.98 1.71 24.39
C LEU A 876 39.26 1.48 23.59
N ARG A 877 40.46 1.68 24.18
CA ARG A 877 41.74 1.36 23.52
C ARG A 877 41.84 -0.11 23.16
N LYS A 878 41.36 -1.01 24.02
CA LYS A 878 41.29 -2.44 23.70
C LYS A 878 40.43 -2.69 22.45
N TRP A 879 39.26 -2.05 22.36
CA TRP A 879 38.35 -2.18 21.21
C TRP A 879 38.78 -1.46 19.94
N VAL A 880 39.76 -0.55 19.99
CA VAL A 880 40.39 -0.05 18.77
C VAL A 880 40.93 -1.23 17.96
N THR A 881 41.68 -2.13 18.61
CA THR A 881 42.25 -3.31 17.93
C THR A 881 41.34 -4.54 17.95
N GLN A 882 40.49 -4.68 18.97
CA GLN A 882 39.71 -5.90 19.23
C GLN A 882 38.20 -5.72 19.09
N GLY A 883 37.75 -4.63 18.45
CA GLY A 883 36.33 -4.38 18.22
C GLY A 883 35.73 -5.38 17.23
N SER A 884 34.51 -5.82 17.48
CA SER A 884 33.86 -6.91 16.74
C SER A 884 33.53 -6.56 15.30
N THR A 885 33.34 -5.28 14.98
CA THR A 885 33.10 -4.79 13.62
C THR A 885 34.03 -3.61 13.31
N ALA A 886 34.21 -3.30 12.02
CA ALA A 886 34.98 -2.13 11.62
C ALA A 886 34.38 -0.82 12.17
N ALA A 887 33.05 -0.71 12.19
CA ALA A 887 32.34 0.43 12.78
C ALA A 887 32.64 0.60 14.28
N ALA A 888 32.61 -0.50 15.04
CA ALA A 888 32.94 -0.48 16.47
C ALA A 888 34.38 -0.01 16.74
N ARG A 889 35.35 -0.53 15.96
CA ARG A 889 36.76 -0.12 16.05
C ARG A 889 36.95 1.37 15.74
N GLY A 890 36.31 1.85 14.67
CA GLY A 890 36.32 3.26 14.28
C GLY A 890 35.72 4.16 15.37
N ALA A 891 34.55 3.79 15.90
CA ALA A 891 33.90 4.52 17.00
C ALA A 891 34.80 4.58 18.25
N ALA A 892 35.39 3.45 18.65
CA ALA A 892 36.31 3.40 19.79
C ALA A 892 37.53 4.32 19.60
N ALA A 893 38.14 4.32 18.40
CA ALA A 893 39.29 5.17 18.09
C ALA A 893 38.94 6.67 18.17
N MET A 894 37.80 7.06 17.60
CA MET A 894 37.29 8.44 17.70
C MET A 894 37.03 8.84 19.15
N SER A 895 36.39 7.97 19.93
CA SER A 895 36.08 8.25 21.32
C SER A 895 37.33 8.37 22.20
N VAL A 896 38.35 7.52 21.99
CA VAL A 896 39.64 7.65 22.69
C VAL A 896 40.31 8.97 22.34
N ALA A 897 40.35 9.34 21.05
CA ALA A 897 40.95 10.59 20.61
C ALA A 897 40.28 11.81 21.29
N GLN A 898 38.95 11.81 21.35
CA GLN A 898 38.17 12.88 21.99
C GLN A 898 38.36 12.93 23.51
N LEU A 899 38.19 11.80 24.21
CA LEU A 899 38.29 11.74 25.68
C LEU A 899 39.72 11.97 26.21
N SER A 900 40.74 11.64 25.42
CA SER A 900 42.15 11.87 25.77
C SER A 900 42.75 13.15 25.19
N ASN A 901 41.96 13.92 24.41
CA ASN A 901 42.41 15.10 23.67
C ASN A 901 43.67 14.83 22.81
N GLN A 902 43.69 13.68 22.13
CA GLN A 902 44.78 13.25 21.24
C GLN A 902 44.34 13.31 19.77
N PRO A 903 45.23 13.66 18.82
CA PRO A 903 44.97 13.53 17.40
C PRO A 903 44.53 12.11 17.02
N LEU A 904 43.45 11.98 16.24
CA LEU A 904 42.92 10.69 15.79
C LEU A 904 43.97 9.84 15.09
N GLN A 905 44.89 10.46 14.34
CA GLN A 905 45.99 9.80 13.65
C GLN A 905 46.92 9.01 14.60
N LEU A 906 47.13 9.50 15.82
CA LEU A 906 47.97 8.82 16.82
C LEU A 906 47.25 7.63 17.47
N VAL A 907 45.92 7.69 17.55
CA VAL A 907 45.09 6.59 18.07
C VAL A 907 44.84 5.54 16.98
N ALA A 908 44.69 5.96 15.72
CA ALA A 908 44.47 5.09 14.58
C ALA A 908 45.75 4.36 14.12
N ALA A 909 46.95 4.83 14.50
CA ALA A 909 48.20 4.15 14.18
C ALA A 909 48.34 2.74 14.79
N SER A 910 47.42 2.34 15.68
CA SER A 910 47.33 0.99 16.23
C SER A 910 46.32 0.07 15.52
N LEU A 911 45.52 0.59 14.56
CA LEU A 911 44.67 -0.19 13.65
C LEU A 911 45.49 -0.69 12.47
#